data_AF-C5LS04-F1
#
_entry.id   AF-C5LS04-F1
#
_cell.length_a   1.000
_cell.length_b   1.000
_cell.length_c   1.000
_cell.angle_alpha   90.00
_cell.angle_beta   90.00
_cell.angle_gamma   90.00
#
_symmetry.space_group_name_H-M   'P 1'
#
loop_
_entity.id
_entity.type
_entity.pdbx_description
1 polymer ?
#
loop_
_entity_poly.entity_id
_entity_poly.type
_entity_poly.pdbx_seq_one_letter_code
_entity_poly.pdbx_strand_id
1 'polypeptide(L)'
;MKDAAWGVDRTAQVRFWNFRDRRCELEQYFMEDAFSIALHPSGLQALIGFIDRLRLMDVLRDELKTYRDFPHIKSCRECRFSNGGHMFAAACGNSIEVYKTYTCELLYHLKGHNNKVRTISWNWDDSRLVSGGLDGAVYEYNIVAGGQRISDWVNKTLLVSSTAVWTEMSTETEKGPLMFGLPVTRVYVVGNTKSIREVYCSQLQNTIGEESPCEENGCADSVNLGQICVGASRGGAIRCYRLPSSEDDPAGDDPASSDSNANANFLEYPCHFGEVTRMAISDDERLLFTCGEDGCVYVFDIWDKSRLPVADGLDGMSEAAYEERNMPYSDEVLVTKAGLEEQRHLRKDLKRQVDELTTQSDYQLRQREVYHAERIAEMEAKFQEALKLKKEKYGGGVENNRRLISSLILDHRIEELKEEVGPRSEEIAEVRKQISDMDHEMEEQHKQSKNLMEDIEVMRGKQKELQREVVDYRQRLSDLRRVSNAFKTDLYHTTQHILDPEKLKESFLGMARKYIELPPAKEPVEKEKGGDEEGSGDQEEEDTEEEEESEDEEVAMEKRPHTKKGIHTEHQCQKAALEARVNNMKMKLQKDAEARRKDNSRIMAENMGLLTEIGDLRKELQALKIERSERKLSITRQGPLKGIPTCIRLSS
;
A
#
# COMPACT_ATOMS: atom_id res chain seq x y z
N MET A 1 47.58 34.52 -15.63
CA MET A 1 47.82 33.78 -14.39
C MET A 1 47.11 34.51 -13.28
N LYS A 2 45.90 34.04 -12.92
CA LYS A 2 45.17 34.49 -11.74
C LYS A 2 45.00 33.25 -10.87
N ASP A 3 45.51 33.35 -9.65
CA ASP A 3 45.37 32.36 -8.59
C ASP A 3 43.88 32.10 -8.34
N ALA A 4 43.42 30.91 -8.68
CA ALA A 4 42.19 30.34 -8.14
C ALA A 4 42.63 29.42 -6.99
N ALA A 5 42.69 29.98 -5.79
CA ALA A 5 42.75 29.20 -4.57
C ALA A 5 41.50 28.30 -4.56
N TRP A 6 41.72 27.00 -4.74
CA TRP A 6 40.72 25.96 -4.53
C TRP A 6 40.38 25.91 -3.04
N GLY A 7 39.50 26.81 -2.61
CA GLY A 7 38.68 26.58 -1.43
C GLY A 7 37.78 25.40 -1.77
N VAL A 8 38.08 24.24 -1.20
CA VAL A 8 37.22 23.05 -1.27
C VAL A 8 35.97 23.37 -0.47
N ASP A 9 34.98 23.97 -1.12
CA ASP A 9 33.61 23.99 -0.59
C ASP A 9 33.18 22.52 -0.52
N ARG A 10 33.18 21.97 0.69
CA ARG A 10 32.76 20.60 1.00
C ARG A 10 31.28 20.44 0.66
N THR A 11 31.00 20.16 -0.60
CA THR A 11 29.65 19.84 -1.06
C THR A 11 29.50 18.33 -1.06
N ALA A 12 28.54 17.81 -0.29
CA ALA A 12 28.21 16.40 -0.40
C ALA A 12 27.51 16.14 -1.71
N GLN A 13 27.82 15.00 -2.30
CA GLN A 13 27.30 14.62 -3.59
C GLN A 13 26.57 13.29 -3.50
N VAL A 14 25.36 13.26 -4.06
CA VAL A 14 24.60 12.03 -4.22
C VAL A 14 24.53 11.71 -5.69
N ARG A 15 24.93 10.48 -6.04
CA ARG A 15 24.94 9.96 -7.41
C ARG A 15 24.08 8.71 -7.51
N PHE A 16 23.27 8.63 -8.56
CA PHE A 16 22.58 7.42 -8.96
C PHE A 16 23.30 6.82 -10.16
N TRP A 17 23.61 5.55 -10.04
CA TRP A 17 24.33 4.79 -11.07
C TRP A 17 23.44 3.71 -11.62
N ASN A 18 23.33 3.67 -12.94
CA ASN A 18 22.80 2.51 -13.62
C ASN A 18 23.96 1.54 -13.86
N PHE A 19 23.99 0.45 -13.10
CA PHE A 19 25.10 -0.51 -13.14
C PHE A 19 25.11 -1.35 -14.42
N ARG A 20 23.98 -1.49 -15.12
CA ARG A 20 23.91 -2.17 -16.42
C ARG A 20 24.57 -1.34 -17.52
N ASP A 21 24.20 -0.06 -17.58
CA ASP A 21 24.75 0.90 -18.54
C ASP A 21 26.11 1.46 -18.10
N ARG A 22 26.54 1.15 -16.87
CA ARG A 22 27.76 1.66 -16.22
C ARG A 22 27.89 3.18 -16.31
N ARG A 23 26.76 3.89 -16.18
CA ARG A 23 26.68 5.35 -16.29
C ARG A 23 26.03 5.95 -15.05
N CYS A 24 26.46 7.17 -14.71
CA CYS A 24 25.76 7.98 -13.72
C CYS A 24 24.56 8.65 -14.41
N GLU A 25 23.35 8.41 -13.90
CA GLU A 25 22.12 8.96 -14.47
C GLU A 25 21.70 10.26 -13.79
N LEU A 26 21.91 10.35 -12.48
CA LEU A 26 21.57 11.53 -11.69
C LEU A 26 22.73 11.89 -10.77
N GLU A 27 23.09 13.17 -10.75
CA GLU A 27 24.12 13.72 -9.90
C GLU A 27 23.60 15.02 -9.27
N GLN A 28 23.53 15.05 -7.94
CA GLN A 28 23.04 16.22 -7.20
C GLN A 28 24.05 16.63 -6.14
N TYR A 29 24.37 17.92 -6.11
CA TYR A 29 25.23 18.54 -5.11
C TYR A 29 24.38 19.15 -3.99
N PHE A 30 24.85 18.98 -2.76
CA PHE A 30 24.28 19.54 -1.55
C PHE A 30 25.33 20.36 -0.81
N MET A 31 24.88 21.44 -0.18
CA MET A 31 25.73 22.31 0.65
C MET A 31 26.00 21.72 2.05
N GLU A 32 25.23 20.70 2.44
CA GLU A 32 25.29 20.04 3.74
C GLU A 32 25.90 18.65 3.57
N ASP A 33 26.72 18.21 4.51
CA ASP A 33 27.28 16.85 4.51
C ASP A 33 26.20 15.78 4.73
N ALA A 34 26.20 14.75 3.89
CA ALA A 34 25.33 13.58 4.00
C ALA A 34 26.09 12.43 4.68
N PHE A 35 25.49 11.84 5.72
CA PHE A 35 26.09 10.75 6.50
C PHE A 35 25.51 9.38 6.19
N SER A 36 24.24 9.32 5.78
CA SER A 36 23.54 8.07 5.49
C SER A 36 22.64 8.24 4.28
N ILE A 37 22.49 7.16 3.53
CA ILE A 37 21.58 7.05 2.41
C ILE A 37 20.90 5.68 2.43
N ALA A 38 19.60 5.68 2.17
CA ALA A 38 18.82 4.47 1.95
C ALA A 38 17.89 4.69 0.77
N LEU A 39 17.80 3.69 -0.11
CA LEU A 39 16.85 3.70 -1.21
C LEU A 39 15.61 2.90 -0.79
N HIS A 40 14.43 3.40 -1.12
CA HIS A 40 13.20 2.65 -0.95
C HIS A 40 13.20 1.45 -1.91
N PRO A 41 12.64 0.28 -1.53
CA PRO A 41 12.61 -0.90 -2.40
C PRO A 41 11.99 -0.67 -3.79
N SER A 42 11.09 0.31 -3.92
CA SER A 42 10.54 0.70 -5.23
C SER A 42 11.49 1.50 -6.12
N GLY A 43 12.66 1.94 -5.62
CA GLY A 43 13.61 2.78 -6.37
C GLY A 43 13.23 4.26 -6.54
N LEU A 44 11.96 4.62 -6.32
CA LEU A 44 11.43 5.97 -6.58
C LEU A 44 11.63 6.97 -5.43
N GLN A 45 12.03 6.51 -4.24
CA GLN A 45 12.25 7.35 -3.08
C GLN A 45 13.59 7.04 -2.43
N ALA A 46 14.25 8.08 -1.91
CA ALA A 46 15.51 7.97 -1.20
C ALA A 46 15.42 8.74 0.12
N LEU A 47 16.02 8.18 1.16
CA LEU A 47 16.15 8.78 2.47
C LEU A 47 17.61 9.20 2.64
N ILE A 48 17.87 10.48 2.88
CA ILE A 48 19.21 11.03 3.01
C ILE A 48 19.34 11.74 4.35
N GLY A 49 20.27 11.27 5.17
CA GLY A 49 20.59 11.84 6.48
C GLY A 49 21.65 12.92 6.37
N PHE A 50 21.27 14.19 6.50
CA PHE A 50 22.21 15.30 6.59
C PHE A 50 22.59 15.60 8.04
N ILE A 51 23.56 16.50 8.22
CA ILE A 51 23.99 16.95 9.55
C ILE A 51 22.84 17.58 10.37
N ASP A 52 21.96 18.35 9.72
CA ASP A 52 20.92 19.11 10.41
C ASP A 52 19.55 18.44 10.41
N ARG A 53 19.28 17.55 9.44
CA ARG A 53 17.96 16.94 9.24
C ARG A 53 18.06 15.67 8.40
N LEU A 54 17.09 14.79 8.58
CA LEU A 54 16.83 13.68 7.67
C LEU A 54 15.81 14.13 6.60
N ARG A 55 16.06 13.82 5.33
CA ARG A 55 15.14 14.16 4.23
C ARG A 55 14.68 12.89 3.52
N LEU A 56 13.36 12.76 3.35
CA LEU A 56 12.75 11.83 2.42
C LEU A 56 12.59 12.58 1.09
N MET A 57 13.19 12.05 0.04
CA MET A 57 13.26 12.66 -1.28
C MET A 57 12.67 11.72 -2.33
N ASP A 58 11.93 12.29 -3.27
CA ASP A 58 11.50 11.60 -4.48
C ASP A 58 12.65 11.63 -5.50
N VAL A 59 12.94 10.48 -6.09
CA VAL A 59 13.93 10.32 -7.15
C VAL A 59 13.25 10.63 -8.48
N LEU A 60 13.60 11.77 -9.08
CA LEU A 60 13.12 12.18 -10.39
C LEU A 60 14.23 12.00 -11.42
N ARG A 61 13.87 12.14 -12.70
CA ARG A 61 14.84 11.97 -13.79
C ARG A 61 16.01 12.94 -13.72
N ASP A 62 15.72 14.20 -13.37
CA ASP A 62 16.68 15.30 -13.49
C ASP A 62 17.19 15.82 -12.13
N GLU A 63 16.49 15.52 -11.02
CA GLU A 63 16.84 16.03 -9.70
C GLU A 63 16.29 15.15 -8.56
N LEU A 64 16.86 15.32 -7.36
CA LEU A 64 16.26 14.83 -6.12
C LEU A 64 15.37 15.91 -5.52
N LYS A 65 14.08 15.60 -5.34
CA LYS A 65 13.12 16.54 -4.78
C LYS A 65 12.75 16.14 -3.37
N THR A 66 12.91 17.05 -2.41
CA THR A 66 12.45 16.81 -1.05
C THR A 66 10.94 16.58 -1.03
N TYR A 67 10.51 15.40 -0.57
CA TYR A 67 9.12 15.07 -0.28
C TYR A 67 8.77 15.51 1.15
N ARG A 68 9.61 15.18 2.13
CA ARG A 68 9.42 15.57 3.53
C ARG A 68 10.74 15.70 4.28
N ASP A 69 10.82 16.70 5.16
CA ASP A 69 11.94 16.90 6.07
C ASP A 69 11.59 16.45 7.49
N PHE A 70 12.57 15.89 8.20
CA PHE A 70 12.51 15.54 9.62
C PHE A 70 13.59 16.32 10.39
N PRO A 71 13.28 17.56 10.83
CA PRO A 71 14.26 18.45 11.49
C PRO A 71 14.70 17.97 12.88
N HIS A 72 13.93 17.06 13.50
CA HIS A 72 14.24 16.52 14.82
C HIS A 72 15.36 15.47 14.78
N ILE A 73 15.57 14.84 13.63
CA ILE A 73 16.60 13.80 13.44
C ILE A 73 17.84 14.44 12.85
N LYS A 74 18.79 14.77 13.72
CA LYS A 74 20.06 15.42 13.35
C LYS A 74 21.20 14.42 13.30
N SER A 75 22.16 14.63 12.40
CA SER A 75 23.36 13.79 12.23
C SER A 75 23.00 12.29 12.16
N CYS A 76 22.02 11.96 11.32
CA CYS A 76 21.55 10.59 11.15
C CYS A 76 22.65 9.74 10.53
N ARG A 77 23.33 8.92 11.35
CA ARG A 77 24.47 8.09 10.92
C ARG A 77 24.04 6.85 10.17
N GLU A 78 22.82 6.38 10.42
CA GLU A 78 22.26 5.20 9.78
C GLU A 78 20.75 5.35 9.63
N CYS A 79 20.27 5.01 8.45
CA CYS A 79 18.85 4.97 8.13
C CYS A 79 18.61 3.83 7.14
N ARG A 80 17.48 3.13 7.26
CA ARG A 80 17.17 1.98 6.41
C ARG A 80 15.66 1.79 6.27
N PHE A 81 15.21 1.57 5.04
CA PHE A 81 13.83 1.15 4.77
C PHE A 81 13.63 -0.31 5.19
N SER A 82 12.40 -0.65 5.56
CA SER A 82 12.00 -2.04 5.69
C SER A 82 11.98 -2.70 4.29
N ASN A 83 12.08 -4.02 4.22
CA ASN A 83 12.17 -4.75 2.95
C ASN A 83 10.91 -4.57 2.09
N GLY A 84 9.73 -4.49 2.73
CA GLY A 84 8.49 -4.15 2.05
C GLY A 84 8.27 -2.65 1.81
N GLY A 85 9.18 -1.78 2.25
CA GLY A 85 9.15 -0.33 2.04
C GLY A 85 8.08 0.45 2.82
N HIS A 86 7.18 -0.24 3.52
CA HIS A 86 6.06 0.37 4.26
C HIS A 86 6.51 1.13 5.51
N MET A 87 7.71 0.84 6.03
CA MET A 87 8.33 1.55 7.14
C MET A 87 9.78 1.96 6.82
N PHE A 88 10.31 2.90 7.58
CA PHE A 88 11.75 3.17 7.64
C PHE A 88 12.19 3.43 9.08
N ALA A 89 13.42 3.07 9.39
CA ALA A 89 14.07 3.33 10.67
C ALA A 89 15.21 4.33 10.49
N ALA A 90 15.34 5.25 11.44
CA ALA A 90 16.39 6.26 11.45
C ALA A 90 17.05 6.34 12.82
N ALA A 91 18.39 6.33 12.84
CA ALA A 91 19.17 6.56 14.04
C ALA A 91 19.13 8.04 14.42
N CYS A 92 18.64 8.34 15.63
CA CYS A 92 18.59 9.68 16.20
C CYS A 92 19.42 9.70 17.49
N GLY A 93 20.73 9.98 17.36
CA GLY A 93 21.65 9.93 18.50
C GLY A 93 21.77 8.51 19.07
N ASN A 94 21.25 8.31 20.27
CA ASN A 94 21.25 7.03 21.00
C ASN A 94 19.89 6.30 20.99
N SER A 95 18.92 6.83 20.24
CA SER A 95 17.63 6.17 20.03
C SER A 95 17.39 5.93 18.54
N ILE A 96 16.40 5.10 18.27
CA ILE A 96 15.97 4.77 16.91
C ILE A 96 14.51 5.15 16.79
N GLU A 97 14.18 5.87 15.74
CA GLU A 97 12.81 6.25 15.43
C GLU A 97 12.36 5.48 14.19
N VAL A 98 11.18 4.85 14.28
CA VAL A 98 10.58 4.08 13.20
C VAL A 98 9.32 4.81 12.72
N TYR A 99 9.26 5.06 11.42
CA TYR A 99 8.19 5.82 10.77
C TYR A 99 7.47 4.97 9.72
N LYS A 100 6.20 5.28 9.47
CA LYS A 100 5.53 4.84 8.24
C LYS A 100 6.06 5.67 7.06
N THR A 101 6.43 5.03 5.96
CA THR A 101 7.04 5.71 4.81
C THR A 101 6.11 6.77 4.20
N TYR A 102 4.87 6.39 3.88
CA TYR A 102 3.97 7.26 3.10
C TYR A 102 3.26 8.34 3.92
N THR A 103 2.82 8.02 5.15
CA THR A 103 2.19 9.02 6.05
C THR A 103 3.23 9.85 6.81
N CYS A 104 4.45 9.31 6.93
CA CYS A 104 5.56 9.85 7.72
C CYS A 104 5.16 10.11 9.19
N GLU A 105 4.31 9.25 9.71
CA GLU A 105 3.94 9.22 11.12
C GLU A 105 4.96 8.39 11.90
N LEU A 106 5.36 8.88 13.08
CA LEU A 106 6.20 8.13 14.01
C LEU A 106 5.39 6.98 14.60
N LEU A 107 5.87 5.74 14.41
CA LEU A 107 5.27 4.55 15.00
C LEU A 107 5.91 4.21 16.34
N TYR A 108 7.24 4.12 16.36
CA TYR A 108 7.98 3.64 17.52
C TYR A 108 9.20 4.51 17.79
N HIS A 109 9.42 4.77 19.08
CA HIS A 109 10.60 5.44 19.58
C HIS A 109 11.39 4.45 20.45
N LEU A 110 12.33 3.75 19.83
CA LEU A 110 13.12 2.70 20.46
C LEU A 110 14.29 3.31 21.25
N LYS A 111 14.22 3.23 22.58
CA LYS A 111 15.28 3.70 23.50
C LYS A 111 16.06 2.52 24.05
N GLY A 112 17.30 2.77 24.47
CA GLY A 112 18.08 1.79 25.22
C GLY A 112 19.59 1.91 25.05
N HIS A 113 20.07 2.39 23.90
CA HIS A 113 21.51 2.54 23.70
C HIS A 113 22.07 3.67 24.57
N ASN A 114 23.25 3.41 25.14
CA ASN A 114 24.00 4.36 25.95
C ASN A 114 24.92 5.24 25.12
N ASN A 115 25.17 4.86 23.87
CA ASN A 115 25.98 5.62 22.92
C ASN A 115 25.29 5.67 21.55
N LYS A 116 25.92 6.33 20.58
CA LYS A 116 25.36 6.50 19.24
C LYS A 116 25.11 5.15 18.56
N VAL A 117 23.93 5.02 17.97
CA VAL A 117 23.58 3.86 17.13
C VAL A 117 24.35 3.95 15.82
N ARG A 118 24.98 2.85 15.42
CA ARG A 118 25.81 2.77 14.21
C ARG A 118 25.19 1.97 13.08
N THR A 119 24.39 0.98 13.41
CA THR A 119 23.81 0.06 12.44
C THR A 119 22.37 -0.27 12.83
N ILE A 120 21.53 -0.42 11.82
CA ILE A 120 20.12 -0.80 11.92
C ILE A 120 19.85 -1.79 10.80
N SER A 121 19.41 -3.01 11.10
CA SER A 121 19.08 -4.03 10.11
C SER A 121 17.68 -4.57 10.36
N TRP A 122 16.87 -4.61 9.30
CA TRP A 122 15.56 -5.25 9.33
C TRP A 122 15.71 -6.76 9.17
N ASN A 123 14.79 -7.51 9.77
CA ASN A 123 14.61 -8.90 9.40
C ASN A 123 13.88 -9.01 8.05
N TRP A 124 14.04 -10.13 7.33
CA TRP A 124 13.43 -10.38 6.02
C TRP A 124 11.91 -10.13 5.99
N ASP A 125 11.20 -10.48 7.07
CA ASP A 125 9.75 -10.33 7.20
C ASP A 125 9.29 -8.97 7.76
N ASP A 126 10.21 -8.03 7.98
CA ASP A 126 9.99 -6.73 8.63
C ASP A 126 9.42 -6.81 10.07
N SER A 127 9.35 -8.01 10.68
CA SER A 127 8.74 -8.19 12.01
C SER A 127 9.69 -7.81 13.14
N ARG A 128 10.99 -7.90 12.89
CA ARG A 128 12.05 -7.58 13.85
C ARG A 128 13.03 -6.56 13.29
N LEU A 129 13.58 -5.76 14.19
CA LEU A 129 14.62 -4.78 13.91
C LEU A 129 15.80 -5.02 14.84
N VAL A 130 16.99 -5.13 14.27
CA VAL A 130 18.23 -5.26 15.02
C VAL A 130 19.00 -3.95 14.95
N SER A 131 19.56 -3.53 16.07
CA SER A 131 20.43 -2.36 16.13
C SER A 131 21.72 -2.63 16.86
N GLY A 132 22.79 -1.98 16.41
CA GLY A 132 24.11 -2.04 17.03
C GLY A 132 24.65 -0.65 17.34
N GLY A 133 25.20 -0.47 18.53
CA GLY A 133 25.73 0.82 19.01
C GLY A 133 27.23 0.81 19.31
N LEU A 134 27.81 2.01 19.42
CA LEU A 134 29.19 2.20 19.90
C LEU A 134 29.37 1.88 21.40
N ASP A 135 28.29 1.56 22.10
CA ASP A 135 28.31 1.04 23.46
C ASP A 135 28.62 -0.46 23.53
N GLY A 136 28.77 -1.12 22.37
CA GLY A 136 28.97 -2.56 22.29
C GLY A 136 27.71 -3.36 22.56
N ALA A 137 26.54 -2.70 22.57
CA ALA A 137 25.25 -3.34 22.70
C ALA A 137 24.64 -3.61 21.33
N VAL A 138 24.02 -4.78 21.21
CA VAL A 138 23.16 -5.18 20.10
C VAL A 138 21.79 -5.49 20.68
N TYR A 139 20.77 -4.80 20.16
CA TYR A 139 19.39 -4.96 20.59
C TYR A 139 18.52 -5.48 19.45
N GLU A 140 17.61 -6.38 19.80
CA GLU A 140 16.60 -6.90 18.89
C GLU A 140 15.22 -6.43 19.38
N TYR A 141 14.46 -5.80 18.50
CA TYR A 141 13.15 -5.25 18.76
C TYR A 141 12.07 -6.00 17.98
N ASN A 142 10.95 -6.26 18.63
CA ASN A 142 9.74 -6.74 17.99
C ASN A 142 8.93 -5.55 17.48
N ILE A 143 8.86 -5.36 16.17
CA ILE A 143 8.10 -4.26 15.59
C ILE A 143 6.60 -4.57 15.60
N VAL A 144 6.20 -5.84 15.42
CA VAL A 144 4.79 -6.26 15.45
C VAL A 144 4.19 -6.12 16.85
N ALA A 145 4.95 -6.41 17.90
CA ALA A 145 4.53 -6.32 19.30
C ALA A 145 4.80 -4.93 19.92
N GLY A 146 4.67 -3.86 19.13
CA GLY A 146 4.69 -2.50 19.65
C GLY A 146 6.09 -1.92 19.90
N GLY A 147 7.13 -2.43 19.24
CA GLY A 147 8.51 -1.92 19.37
C GLY A 147 9.21 -2.36 20.66
N GLN A 148 8.78 -3.46 21.28
CA GLN A 148 9.39 -3.95 22.52
C GLN A 148 10.75 -4.62 22.25
N ARG A 149 11.72 -4.41 23.15
CA ARG A 149 13.02 -5.08 23.10
C ARG A 149 12.86 -6.55 23.54
N ILE A 150 13.20 -7.49 22.66
CA ILE A 150 13.10 -8.94 22.91
C ILE A 150 14.41 -9.49 23.48
N SER A 151 15.53 -9.05 22.88
CA SER A 151 16.85 -9.63 23.11
C SER A 151 17.89 -8.51 23.15
N ASP A 152 18.88 -8.71 24.00
CA ASP A 152 19.97 -7.80 24.27
C ASP A 152 21.27 -8.58 24.48
N TRP A 153 22.27 -8.23 23.69
CA TRP A 153 23.62 -8.77 23.84
C TRP A 153 24.59 -7.62 23.97
N VAL A 154 25.45 -7.64 24.99
CA VAL A 154 26.36 -6.53 25.28
C VAL A 154 27.77 -7.05 25.47
N ASN A 155 28.69 -6.51 24.69
CA ASN A 155 30.12 -6.73 24.88
C ASN A 155 30.85 -5.38 24.91
N LYS A 156 31.26 -4.95 26.11
CA LYS A 156 31.87 -3.63 26.36
C LYS A 156 33.21 -3.41 25.64
N THR A 157 33.89 -4.47 25.21
CA THR A 157 35.17 -4.35 24.50
C THR A 157 34.99 -4.25 22.98
N LEU A 158 33.79 -4.54 22.48
CA LEU A 158 33.45 -4.47 21.06
C LEU A 158 32.78 -3.14 20.72
N LEU A 159 33.31 -2.42 19.73
CA LEU A 159 32.62 -1.30 19.12
C LEU A 159 31.92 -1.80 17.86
N VAL A 160 30.59 -1.93 17.91
CA VAL A 160 29.83 -2.45 16.78
C VAL A 160 29.92 -1.47 15.61
N SER A 161 30.38 -1.98 14.48
CA SER A 161 30.52 -1.21 13.23
C SER A 161 29.38 -1.55 12.27
N SER A 162 29.06 -2.83 12.12
CA SER A 162 27.93 -3.30 11.30
C SER A 162 27.27 -4.53 11.90
N THR A 163 26.01 -4.74 11.52
CA THR A 163 25.22 -5.92 11.89
C THR A 163 24.50 -6.41 10.66
N ALA A 164 24.62 -7.70 10.38
CA ALA A 164 23.87 -8.38 9.34
C ALA A 164 22.88 -9.37 9.98
N VAL A 165 21.67 -9.42 9.45
CA VAL A 165 20.61 -10.32 9.92
C VAL A 165 20.42 -11.40 8.88
N TRP A 166 20.30 -12.64 9.32
CA TRP A 166 19.94 -13.76 8.47
C TRP A 166 18.80 -14.54 9.11
N THR A 167 17.80 -14.90 8.31
CA THR A 167 16.71 -15.74 8.76
C THR A 167 16.72 -17.04 7.99
N GLU A 168 16.93 -18.12 8.71
CA GLU A 168 16.85 -19.49 8.18
C GLU A 168 15.53 -20.12 8.56
N MET A 169 15.04 -21.04 7.74
CA MET A 169 13.98 -21.93 8.16
C MET A 169 14.62 -23.04 8.97
N SER A 170 14.25 -23.22 10.24
CA SER A 170 14.85 -24.27 11.06
C SER A 170 14.61 -25.65 10.41
N THR A 171 15.68 -26.31 9.99
CA THR A 171 15.63 -27.64 9.37
C THR A 171 15.79 -28.76 10.40
N GLU A 172 16.33 -28.48 11.59
CA GLU A 172 16.74 -29.53 12.55
C GLU A 172 16.30 -29.33 14.01
N THR A 173 16.22 -30.48 14.69
CA THR A 173 15.74 -30.76 16.04
C THR A 173 16.69 -30.38 17.19
N GLU A 174 17.83 -29.74 16.92
CA GLU A 174 18.90 -29.54 17.91
C GLU A 174 18.48 -28.75 19.16
N LYS A 175 17.45 -27.91 19.08
CA LYS A 175 16.92 -27.13 20.22
C LYS A 175 15.45 -27.48 20.52
N GLY A 176 15.12 -28.76 20.41
CA GLY A 176 13.86 -29.34 20.81
C GLY A 176 12.75 -29.20 19.76
N PRO A 177 11.71 -30.06 19.81
CA PRO A 177 10.75 -30.21 18.71
C PRO A 177 9.75 -29.04 18.54
N LEU A 178 9.98 -27.86 19.16
CA LEU A 178 9.08 -26.67 19.12
C LEU A 178 9.40 -25.71 17.98
N MET A 179 10.61 -25.82 17.45
CA MET A 179 11.16 -24.83 16.52
C MET A 179 11.01 -25.25 15.06
N PHE A 180 10.80 -26.54 14.77
CA PHE A 180 10.74 -27.08 13.41
C PHE A 180 9.74 -26.31 12.53
N GLY A 181 10.23 -25.79 11.41
CA GLY A 181 9.45 -24.98 10.46
C GLY A 181 9.14 -23.55 10.92
N LEU A 182 9.83 -23.00 11.93
CA LEU A 182 9.78 -21.57 12.25
C LEU A 182 11.01 -20.84 11.70
N PRO A 183 10.86 -19.58 11.24
CA PRO A 183 11.99 -18.76 10.86
C PRO A 183 12.83 -18.42 12.10
N VAL A 184 14.11 -18.76 12.04
CA VAL A 184 15.11 -18.48 13.08
C VAL A 184 15.98 -17.34 12.60
N THR A 185 15.85 -16.19 13.27
CA THR A 185 16.66 -15.01 12.98
C THR A 185 17.97 -15.08 13.77
N ARG A 186 19.09 -15.17 13.05
CA ARG A 186 20.46 -15.09 13.56
C ARG A 186 21.04 -13.70 13.25
N VAL A 187 21.81 -13.17 14.19
CA VAL A 187 22.41 -11.83 14.08
C VAL A 187 23.92 -11.97 14.03
N TYR A 188 24.54 -11.48 12.96
CA TYR A 188 25.98 -11.43 12.82
C TYR A 188 26.46 -10.01 13.12
N VAL A 189 27.41 -9.91 14.05
CA VAL A 189 27.88 -8.65 14.60
C VAL A 189 29.36 -8.52 14.28
N VAL A 190 29.70 -7.35 13.74
CA VAL A 190 31.04 -7.02 13.30
C VAL A 190 31.46 -5.68 13.89
N GLY A 191 32.75 -5.53 14.21
CA GLY A 191 33.25 -4.34 14.89
C GLY A 191 34.75 -4.14 14.77
N ASN A 192 35.34 -3.55 15.80
CA ASN A 192 36.78 -3.26 15.89
C ASN A 192 37.70 -4.50 15.99
N THR A 193 37.16 -5.72 15.96
CA THR A 193 37.93 -6.97 15.92
C THR A 193 37.95 -7.54 14.51
N LYS A 194 38.89 -8.45 14.21
CA LYS A 194 38.94 -9.22 12.94
C LYS A 194 37.99 -10.42 12.95
N SER A 195 36.95 -10.37 13.77
CA SER A 195 36.06 -11.51 14.01
C SER A 195 34.61 -11.13 13.78
N ILE A 196 33.89 -12.07 13.18
CA ILE A 196 32.45 -12.03 13.00
C ILE A 196 31.83 -12.85 14.12
N ARG A 197 30.91 -12.25 14.85
CA ARG A 197 30.26 -12.88 16.00
C ARG A 197 28.82 -13.20 15.67
N GLU A 198 28.45 -14.45 15.85
CA GLU A 198 27.08 -14.89 15.71
C GLU A 198 26.37 -14.82 17.06
N VAL A 199 25.34 -13.99 17.12
CA VAL A 199 24.51 -13.76 18.30
C VAL A 199 23.10 -14.28 18.01
N TYR A 200 22.60 -15.08 18.94
CA TYR A 200 21.25 -15.63 18.91
C TYR A 200 20.66 -15.65 20.32
N CYS A 201 19.42 -15.17 20.48
CA CYS A 201 18.71 -15.13 21.77
C CYS A 201 19.55 -14.56 22.92
N SER A 202 20.10 -13.35 22.76
CA SER A 202 20.98 -12.69 23.73
C SER A 202 22.30 -13.42 24.05
N GLN A 203 22.66 -14.49 23.33
CA GLN A 203 23.87 -15.29 23.59
C GLN A 203 24.79 -15.35 22.37
N LEU A 204 26.10 -15.30 22.61
CA LEU A 204 27.12 -15.56 21.60
C LEU A 204 27.12 -17.07 21.30
N GLN A 205 26.85 -17.45 20.06
CA GLN A 205 26.90 -18.84 19.60
C GLN A 205 28.28 -19.18 19.04
N ASN A 206 28.78 -18.34 18.13
CA ASN A 206 30.01 -18.61 17.40
C ASN A 206 30.82 -17.33 17.17
N THR A 207 32.14 -17.48 17.08
CA THR A 207 33.06 -16.39 16.72
C THR A 207 33.97 -16.90 15.61
N ILE A 208 33.87 -16.27 14.45
CA ILE A 208 34.61 -16.62 13.24
C ILE A 208 35.73 -15.60 13.04
N GLY A 209 36.99 -16.03 12.99
CA GLY A 209 38.15 -15.16 12.80
C GLY A 209 38.97 -14.92 14.08
N GLU A 210 40.05 -14.13 13.96
CA GLU A 210 41.00 -13.91 15.06
C GLU A 210 40.48 -12.89 16.08
N GLU A 211 40.59 -13.23 17.37
CA GLU A 211 40.11 -12.40 18.48
C GLU A 211 41.06 -11.24 18.87
N SER A 212 42.16 -11.03 18.13
CA SER A 212 43.07 -9.94 18.44
C SER A 212 42.42 -8.58 18.12
N PRO A 213 42.37 -7.63 19.07
CA PRO A 213 41.96 -6.26 18.78
C PRO A 213 43.00 -5.64 17.84
N CYS A 214 42.60 -5.31 16.62
CA CYS A 214 43.47 -4.68 15.63
C CYS A 214 42.78 -3.41 15.13
N GLU A 215 43.17 -2.25 15.67
CA GLU A 215 42.59 -0.95 15.27
C GLU A 215 42.82 -0.63 13.79
N GLU A 216 43.93 -1.12 13.23
CA GLU A 216 44.36 -0.87 11.83
C GLU A 216 43.69 -1.80 10.81
N ASN A 217 43.13 -2.96 11.21
CA ASN A 217 42.65 -4.00 10.28
C ASN A 217 41.32 -4.68 10.71
N GLY A 218 40.53 -4.07 11.60
CA GLY A 218 39.20 -4.58 12.00
C GLY A 218 38.22 -4.69 10.82
N CYS A 219 37.05 -5.30 11.00
CA CYS A 219 36.06 -5.33 9.92
C CYS A 219 35.09 -4.14 9.97
N ALA A 220 34.94 -3.48 8.82
CA ALA A 220 34.26 -2.20 8.67
C ALA A 220 32.76 -2.38 8.43
N ASP A 221 32.40 -3.35 7.58
CA ASP A 221 31.02 -3.68 7.25
C ASP A 221 30.84 -5.19 7.05
N SER A 222 29.59 -5.66 7.10
CA SER A 222 29.23 -7.05 6.89
C SER A 222 27.88 -7.20 6.23
N VAL A 223 27.75 -8.17 5.32
CA VAL A 223 26.47 -8.56 4.73
C VAL A 223 26.37 -10.09 4.66
N ASN A 224 25.15 -10.62 4.72
CA ASN A 224 24.90 -12.06 4.67
C ASN A 224 24.26 -12.45 3.34
N LEU A 225 24.72 -13.58 2.79
CA LEU A 225 24.27 -14.26 1.57
C LEU A 225 23.92 -15.70 1.93
N GLY A 226 22.69 -15.98 2.36
CA GLY A 226 22.34 -17.32 2.85
C GLY A 226 23.35 -17.82 3.91
N GLN A 227 24.13 -18.85 3.57
CA GLN A 227 25.17 -19.46 4.42
C GLN A 227 26.57 -18.83 4.29
N ILE A 228 26.72 -17.70 3.59
CA ILE A 228 28.00 -17.01 3.45
C ILE A 228 27.90 -15.65 4.13
N CYS A 229 28.81 -15.36 5.05
CA CYS A 229 28.95 -14.03 5.62
C CYS A 229 30.12 -13.32 4.93
N VAL A 230 29.86 -12.15 4.36
CA VAL A 230 30.90 -11.34 3.72
C VAL A 230 31.23 -10.19 4.66
N GLY A 231 32.48 -10.12 5.12
CA GLY A 231 33.01 -9.04 5.96
C GLY A 231 34.07 -8.26 5.21
N ALA A 232 34.05 -6.93 5.28
CA ALA A 232 35.11 -6.12 4.71
C ALA A 232 36.10 -5.67 5.78
N SER A 233 37.40 -5.73 5.49
CA SER A 233 38.45 -5.21 6.36
C SER A 233 38.68 -3.71 6.14
N ARG A 234 39.15 -3.02 7.18
CA ARG A 234 39.67 -1.65 7.07
C ARG A 234 40.83 -1.48 6.09
N GLY A 235 41.54 -2.56 5.77
CA GLY A 235 42.58 -2.56 4.74
C GLY A 235 42.07 -2.63 3.29
N GLY A 236 40.75 -2.56 3.06
CA GLY A 236 40.16 -2.55 1.71
C GLY A 236 39.97 -3.93 1.07
N ALA A 237 40.23 -5.01 1.82
CA ALA A 237 39.97 -6.38 1.39
C ALA A 237 38.58 -6.86 1.82
N ILE A 238 37.91 -7.61 0.96
CA ILE A 238 36.66 -8.30 1.25
C ILE A 238 36.98 -9.75 1.63
N ARG A 239 36.37 -10.24 2.71
CA ARG A 239 36.52 -11.61 3.20
C ARG A 239 35.18 -12.33 3.16
N CYS A 240 35.15 -13.46 2.49
CA CYS A 240 33.99 -14.33 2.44
C CYS A 240 34.20 -15.49 3.40
N TYR A 241 33.36 -15.57 4.42
CA TYR A 241 33.34 -16.63 5.42
C TYR A 241 32.21 -17.60 5.07
N ARG A 242 32.53 -18.88 4.95
CA ARG A 242 31.51 -19.93 4.93
C ARG A 242 31.00 -20.12 6.35
N LEU A 243 29.70 -19.94 6.58
CA LEU A 243 29.10 -20.20 7.88
C LEU A 243 29.05 -21.72 8.07
N PRO A 244 29.44 -22.24 9.25
CA PRO A 244 29.34 -23.67 9.52
C PRO A 244 27.86 -24.09 9.49
N SER A 245 27.50 -25.01 8.59
CA SER A 245 26.24 -25.73 8.64
C SER A 245 26.27 -26.70 9.83
N SER A 246 25.12 -26.95 10.45
CA SER A 246 24.97 -28.15 11.27
C SER A 246 25.15 -29.36 10.35
N GLU A 247 26.16 -30.17 10.66
CA GLU A 247 26.48 -31.49 10.11
C GLU A 247 26.46 -31.66 8.58
N ASP A 248 27.63 -31.51 7.93
CA ASP A 248 28.13 -32.41 6.87
C ASP A 248 29.38 -31.81 6.20
N ASP A 249 30.51 -31.79 6.91
CA ASP A 249 31.81 -31.85 6.25
C ASP A 249 32.56 -33.03 6.88
N PRO A 250 32.50 -34.25 6.28
CA PRO A 250 33.46 -35.27 6.64
C PRO A 250 34.83 -34.71 6.28
N ALA A 251 35.76 -34.77 7.24
CA ALA A 251 37.16 -34.43 7.08
C ALA A 251 37.63 -34.59 5.62
N GLY A 252 37.73 -33.47 4.91
CA GLY A 252 38.22 -33.43 3.54
C GLY A 252 39.71 -33.71 3.58
N ASP A 253 40.08 -34.92 3.17
CA ASP A 253 41.41 -35.36 2.82
C ASP A 253 42.00 -34.50 1.68
N ASP A 254 42.37 -33.24 1.96
CA ASP A 254 43.29 -32.47 1.12
C ASP A 254 44.69 -32.49 1.79
N PRO A 255 45.65 -33.27 1.26
CA PRO A 255 46.95 -33.48 1.91
C PRO A 255 47.92 -32.28 1.76
N ALA A 256 47.43 -31.07 1.47
CA ALA A 256 48.25 -29.93 1.10
C ALA A 256 48.23 -28.73 2.08
N SER A 257 47.47 -28.77 3.18
CA SER A 257 47.52 -27.71 4.21
C SER A 257 47.78 -28.29 5.60
N SER A 258 49.04 -28.68 5.84
CA SER A 258 49.53 -29.07 7.17
C SER A 258 49.86 -27.86 8.06
N ASP A 259 49.16 -26.73 7.90
CA ASP A 259 49.32 -25.58 8.77
C ASP A 259 48.26 -25.62 9.87
N SER A 260 48.74 -25.64 11.11
CA SER A 260 48.02 -25.84 12.36
C SER A 260 47.13 -24.65 12.76
N ASN A 261 46.24 -24.20 11.87
CA ASN A 261 45.21 -23.21 12.18
C ASN A 261 43.89 -23.58 11.49
N ALA A 262 43.28 -24.67 11.94
CA ALA A 262 42.08 -25.28 11.36
C ALA A 262 40.78 -24.49 11.63
N ASN A 263 40.83 -23.16 11.77
CA ASN A 263 39.70 -22.35 12.25
C ASN A 263 39.26 -21.17 11.38
N ALA A 264 39.71 -21.03 10.13
CA ALA A 264 39.11 -20.02 9.24
C ALA A 264 39.37 -20.31 7.75
N ASN A 265 38.54 -21.14 7.12
CA ASN A 265 38.47 -21.19 5.65
C ASN A 265 37.70 -19.96 5.13
N PHE A 266 38.35 -18.79 5.10
CA PHE A 266 37.81 -17.59 4.44
C PHE A 266 38.58 -17.29 3.15
N LEU A 267 37.86 -16.77 2.15
CA LEU A 267 38.46 -16.28 0.92
C LEU A 267 38.64 -14.77 1.02
N GLU A 268 39.83 -14.26 0.75
CA GLU A 268 40.15 -12.82 0.79
C GLU A 268 40.36 -12.27 -0.62
N TYR A 269 39.63 -11.20 -0.94
CA TYR A 269 39.68 -10.49 -2.21
C TYR A 269 40.08 -9.03 -1.95
N PRO A 270 41.32 -8.63 -2.26
CA PRO A 270 41.73 -7.23 -2.18
C PRO A 270 41.06 -6.45 -3.31
N CYS A 271 40.31 -5.38 -2.99
CA CYS A 271 39.59 -4.60 -4.00
C CYS A 271 39.70 -3.09 -3.84
N HIS A 272 39.60 -2.58 -2.62
CA HIS A 272 39.75 -1.15 -2.33
C HIS A 272 41.16 -0.84 -1.85
N PHE A 273 41.62 0.38 -2.13
CA PHE A 273 42.90 0.88 -1.60
C PHE A 273 42.75 1.44 -0.17
N GLY A 274 41.53 1.76 0.26
CA GLY A 274 41.18 2.24 1.60
C GLY A 274 40.06 1.43 2.27
N GLU A 275 39.60 1.86 3.45
CA GLU A 275 38.54 1.18 4.20
C GLU A 275 37.26 1.07 3.38
N VAL A 276 36.65 -0.11 3.37
CA VAL A 276 35.34 -0.33 2.76
C VAL A 276 34.29 0.31 3.66
N THR A 277 33.67 1.37 3.17
CA THR A 277 32.71 2.18 3.92
C THR A 277 31.33 1.53 4.01
N ARG A 278 30.93 0.81 2.95
CA ARG A 278 29.66 0.08 2.91
C ARG A 278 29.68 -1.07 1.90
N MET A 279 28.89 -2.08 2.20
CA MET A 279 28.57 -3.18 1.31
C MET A 279 27.06 -3.38 1.22
N ALA A 280 26.58 -3.79 0.05
CA ALA A 280 25.19 -4.14 -0.17
C ALA A 280 25.09 -5.28 -1.17
N ILE A 281 24.11 -6.15 -0.99
CA ILE A 281 23.83 -7.23 -1.92
C ILE A 281 22.56 -6.86 -2.71
N SER A 282 22.47 -7.28 -3.96
CA SER A 282 21.22 -7.25 -4.72
C SER A 282 20.16 -8.20 -4.14
N ASP A 283 18.89 -7.91 -4.42
CA ASP A 283 17.76 -8.72 -3.93
C ASP A 283 17.77 -10.17 -4.45
N ASP A 284 18.35 -10.40 -5.63
CA ASP A 284 18.56 -11.74 -6.20
C ASP A 284 19.79 -12.47 -5.64
N GLU A 285 20.45 -11.90 -4.62
CA GLU A 285 21.68 -12.40 -3.99
C GLU A 285 22.86 -12.63 -4.95
N ARG A 286 22.81 -12.06 -6.16
CA ARG A 286 23.78 -12.32 -7.21
C ARG A 286 24.91 -11.31 -7.27
N LEU A 287 24.64 -10.05 -6.97
CA LEU A 287 25.62 -8.98 -7.07
C LEU A 287 25.96 -8.47 -5.67
N LEU A 288 27.25 -8.36 -5.38
CA LEU A 288 27.77 -7.66 -4.21
C LEU A 288 28.34 -6.31 -4.66
N PHE A 289 27.78 -5.25 -4.13
CA PHE A 289 28.26 -3.89 -4.29
C PHE A 289 29.10 -3.52 -3.09
N THR A 290 30.28 -2.96 -3.34
CA THR A 290 31.19 -2.47 -2.30
C THR A 290 31.67 -1.08 -2.65
N CYS A 291 31.79 -0.22 -1.64
CA CYS A 291 32.32 1.12 -1.81
C CYS A 291 33.35 1.46 -0.74
N GLY A 292 34.44 2.12 -1.14
CA GLY A 292 35.57 2.44 -0.28
C GLY A 292 35.79 3.94 -0.13
N GLU A 293 36.64 4.31 0.83
CA GLU A 293 37.12 5.70 1.00
C GLU A 293 37.90 6.21 -0.22
N ASP A 294 38.36 5.30 -1.08
CA ASP A 294 38.97 5.60 -2.37
C ASP A 294 37.98 6.19 -3.40
N GLY A 295 36.68 6.27 -3.06
CA GLY A 295 35.63 6.78 -3.94
C GLY A 295 35.30 5.84 -5.09
N CYS A 296 35.80 4.60 -5.06
CA CYS A 296 35.50 3.57 -6.05
C CYS A 296 34.28 2.75 -5.60
N VAL A 297 33.56 2.20 -6.58
CA VAL A 297 32.50 1.23 -6.36
C VAL A 297 32.82 -0.01 -7.18
N TYR A 298 32.93 -1.16 -6.51
CA TYR A 298 33.08 -2.45 -7.18
C TYR A 298 31.79 -3.23 -7.15
N VAL A 299 31.54 -3.95 -8.24
CA VAL A 299 30.42 -4.88 -8.40
C VAL A 299 31.00 -6.26 -8.60
N PHE A 300 30.77 -7.15 -7.64
CA PHE A 300 31.17 -8.54 -7.70
C PHE A 300 29.98 -9.39 -8.08
N ASP A 301 30.23 -10.37 -8.94
CA ASP A 301 29.25 -11.38 -9.30
C ASP A 301 29.46 -12.57 -8.36
N ILE A 302 28.40 -12.99 -7.69
CA ILE A 302 28.39 -14.07 -6.69
C ILE A 302 27.87 -15.32 -7.38
N TRP A 303 28.71 -16.36 -7.39
CA TRP A 303 28.43 -17.62 -8.06
C TRP A 303 28.36 -18.74 -7.03
N ASP A 304 27.17 -19.30 -6.85
CA ASP A 304 26.99 -20.48 -5.99
C ASP A 304 27.01 -21.75 -6.84
N LYS A 305 28.06 -22.57 -6.66
CA LYS A 305 28.18 -23.87 -7.34
C LYS A 305 27.07 -24.84 -6.92
N SER A 306 26.48 -24.69 -5.74
CA SER A 306 25.43 -25.57 -5.21
C SER A 306 24.03 -25.29 -5.77
N ARG A 307 23.82 -24.11 -6.38
CA ARG A 307 22.56 -23.71 -7.06
C ARG A 307 22.56 -24.00 -8.57
N LEU A 308 23.47 -24.85 -9.05
CA LEU A 308 23.45 -25.37 -10.42
C LEU A 308 22.48 -26.55 -10.50
N PRO A 309 21.52 -26.60 -11.45
CA PRO A 309 20.89 -27.86 -11.79
C PRO A 309 22.00 -28.80 -12.24
N VAL A 310 22.00 -30.03 -11.71
CA VAL A 310 22.87 -31.11 -12.18
C VAL A 310 22.52 -31.37 -13.65
N ALA A 311 23.15 -30.64 -14.55
CA ALA A 311 23.17 -30.99 -15.96
C ALA A 311 24.19 -32.10 -16.09
N ASP A 312 23.73 -33.27 -16.51
CA ASP A 312 24.57 -34.44 -16.79
C ASP A 312 25.82 -34.05 -17.59
N GLY A 313 26.97 -34.02 -16.91
CA GLY A 313 28.28 -34.33 -17.47
C GLY A 313 28.89 -33.41 -18.51
N LEU A 314 28.54 -32.12 -18.59
CA LEU A 314 29.26 -31.15 -19.44
C LEU A 314 29.65 -29.90 -18.65
N ASP A 315 30.96 -29.79 -18.35
CA ASP A 315 31.60 -28.57 -17.88
C ASP A 315 31.36 -27.44 -18.89
N GLY A 316 30.44 -26.53 -18.54
CA GLY A 316 30.15 -25.34 -19.33
C GLY A 316 28.67 -24.97 -19.29
N MET A 317 28.30 -24.08 -18.35
CA MET A 317 27.00 -23.42 -18.37
C MET A 317 26.89 -22.57 -19.65
N SER A 318 25.89 -22.83 -20.50
CA SER A 318 25.63 -21.98 -21.66
C SER A 318 25.11 -20.60 -21.22
N GLU A 319 25.57 -19.55 -21.88
CA GLU A 319 25.15 -18.15 -21.70
C GLU A 319 23.62 -17.96 -21.73
N ALA A 320 22.90 -18.84 -22.45
CA ALA A 320 21.44 -18.86 -22.52
C ALA A 320 20.75 -19.25 -21.18
N ALA A 321 21.33 -20.18 -20.41
CA ALA A 321 20.79 -20.57 -19.10
C ALA A 321 21.05 -19.49 -18.02
N TYR A 322 21.98 -18.57 -18.31
CA TYR A 322 22.29 -17.38 -17.51
C TYR A 322 21.27 -16.26 -17.78
N GLU A 323 20.78 -16.14 -19.02
CA GLU A 323 19.72 -15.20 -19.42
C GLU A 323 18.32 -15.66 -19.00
N GLU A 324 18.01 -16.96 -19.02
CA GLU A 324 16.70 -17.49 -18.59
C GLU A 324 16.40 -17.30 -17.10
N ARG A 325 17.43 -17.14 -16.26
CA ARG A 325 17.27 -16.79 -14.83
C ARG A 325 17.09 -15.29 -14.58
N ASN A 326 17.33 -14.44 -15.57
CA ASN A 326 17.17 -13.00 -15.38
C ASN A 326 15.68 -12.68 -15.26
N MET A 327 15.22 -12.39 -14.04
CA MET A 327 13.95 -11.68 -13.91
C MET A 327 14.10 -10.36 -14.67
N PRO A 328 13.26 -10.09 -15.68
CA PRO A 328 13.38 -8.87 -16.46
C PRO A 328 13.16 -7.68 -15.51
N TYR A 329 14.09 -6.75 -15.52
CA TYR A 329 13.97 -5.51 -14.75
C TYR A 329 12.79 -4.72 -15.31
N SER A 330 12.07 -4.02 -14.45
CA SER A 330 11.04 -3.09 -14.90
C SER A 330 11.70 -1.89 -15.58
N ASP A 331 11.30 -1.62 -16.82
CA ASP A 331 11.68 -0.39 -17.53
C ASP A 331 10.81 0.76 -16.99
N GLU A 332 11.17 1.30 -15.83
CA GLU A 332 10.50 2.46 -15.27
C GLU A 332 11.09 3.76 -15.83
N VAL A 333 10.22 4.63 -16.37
CA VAL A 333 10.62 5.94 -16.86
C VAL A 333 10.40 6.96 -15.75
N LEU A 334 11.50 7.48 -15.18
CA LEU A 334 11.43 8.55 -14.20
C LEU A 334 10.81 9.82 -14.81
N VAL A 335 9.91 10.45 -14.05
CA VAL A 335 9.23 11.68 -14.44
C VAL A 335 10.15 12.88 -14.19
N THR A 336 10.10 13.89 -15.07
CA THR A 336 10.85 15.14 -14.89
C THR A 336 10.18 16.04 -13.87
N LYS A 337 10.93 16.92 -13.21
CA LYS A 337 10.38 17.90 -12.25
C LYS A 337 9.28 18.76 -12.88
N ALA A 338 9.55 19.26 -14.09
CA ALA A 338 8.61 20.12 -14.82
C ALA A 338 7.28 19.38 -15.08
N GLY A 339 7.34 18.13 -15.54
CA GLY A 339 6.13 17.32 -15.75
C GLY A 339 5.35 17.08 -14.47
N LEU A 340 6.03 16.81 -13.35
CA LEU A 340 5.37 16.65 -12.05
C LEU A 340 4.72 17.96 -11.55
N GLU A 341 5.36 19.11 -11.77
CA GLU A 341 4.85 20.42 -11.37
C GLU A 341 3.65 20.86 -12.21
N GLU A 342 3.68 20.64 -13.52
CA GLU A 342 2.55 20.85 -14.42
C GLU A 342 1.34 20.01 -13.98
N GLN A 343 1.54 18.72 -13.71
CA GLN A 343 0.47 17.84 -13.21
C GLN A 343 -0.07 18.30 -11.84
N ARG A 344 0.80 18.78 -10.94
CA ARG A 344 0.36 19.33 -9.65
C ARG A 344 -0.45 20.63 -9.82
N HIS A 345 -0.07 21.49 -10.77
CA HIS A 345 -0.84 22.68 -11.11
C HIS A 345 -2.20 22.31 -11.69
N LEU A 346 -2.23 21.41 -12.67
CA LEU A 346 -3.47 20.90 -13.26
C LEU A 346 -4.40 20.30 -12.21
N ARG A 347 -3.87 19.50 -11.28
CA ARG A 347 -4.65 18.92 -10.18
C ARG A 347 -5.23 20.00 -9.25
N LYS A 348 -4.49 21.07 -8.96
CA LYS A 348 -4.99 22.18 -8.14
C LYS A 348 -6.10 22.95 -8.85
N ASP A 349 -5.93 23.21 -10.14
CA ASP A 349 -6.93 23.90 -10.95
C ASP A 349 -8.21 23.07 -11.09
N LEU A 350 -8.09 21.76 -11.37
CA LEU A 350 -9.23 20.85 -11.37
C LEU A 350 -9.93 20.81 -10.01
N LYS A 351 -9.16 20.75 -8.92
CA LYS A 351 -9.74 20.75 -7.57
C LYS A 351 -10.51 22.03 -7.30
N ARG A 352 -9.97 23.20 -7.67
CA ARG A 352 -10.69 24.47 -7.56
C ARG A 352 -11.98 24.45 -8.38
N GLN A 353 -11.95 23.93 -9.61
CA GLN A 353 -13.16 23.82 -10.44
C GLN A 353 -14.20 22.89 -9.82
N VAL A 354 -13.78 21.78 -9.22
CA VAL A 354 -14.67 20.87 -8.48
C VAL A 354 -15.26 21.59 -7.26
N ASP A 355 -14.45 22.29 -6.47
CA ASP A 355 -14.93 23.06 -5.32
C ASP A 355 -15.91 24.18 -5.75
N GLU A 356 -15.62 24.90 -6.85
CA GLU A 356 -16.52 25.91 -7.42
C GLU A 356 -17.86 25.29 -7.87
N LEU A 357 -17.82 24.20 -8.63
CA LEU A 357 -19.04 23.51 -9.09
C LEU A 357 -19.87 22.94 -7.93
N THR A 358 -19.23 22.39 -6.90
CA THR A 358 -19.94 21.91 -5.71
C THR A 358 -20.62 23.06 -4.98
N THR A 359 -19.95 24.20 -4.77
CA THR A 359 -20.59 25.37 -4.15
C THR A 359 -21.75 25.93 -4.99
N GLN A 360 -21.62 25.92 -6.33
CA GLN A 360 -22.69 26.34 -7.22
C GLN A 360 -23.88 25.37 -7.18
N SER A 361 -23.62 24.06 -7.15
CA SER A 361 -24.64 23.02 -7.01
C SER A 361 -25.38 23.15 -5.67
N ASP A 362 -24.65 23.30 -4.57
CA ASP A 362 -25.21 23.50 -3.23
C ASP A 362 -26.07 24.77 -3.15
N TYR A 363 -25.62 25.85 -3.81
CA TYR A 363 -26.39 27.09 -3.88
C TYR A 363 -27.69 26.91 -4.65
N GLN A 364 -27.66 26.21 -5.80
CA GLN A 364 -28.86 25.92 -6.60
C GLN A 364 -29.84 25.01 -5.86
N LEU A 365 -29.34 24.00 -5.15
CA LEU A 365 -30.16 23.13 -4.29
C LEU A 365 -30.89 23.96 -3.23
N ARG A 366 -30.18 24.84 -2.50
CA ARG A 366 -30.81 25.72 -1.50
C ARG A 366 -31.85 26.66 -2.11
N GLN A 367 -31.57 27.23 -3.29
CA GLN A 367 -32.55 28.08 -3.98
C GLN A 367 -33.83 27.29 -4.34
N ARG A 368 -33.68 26.05 -4.83
CA ARG A 368 -34.81 25.17 -5.13
C ARG A 368 -35.56 24.78 -3.86
N GLU A 369 -34.87 24.44 -2.78
CA GLU A 369 -35.49 24.14 -1.47
C GLU A 369 -36.34 25.31 -0.98
N VAL A 370 -35.79 26.54 -1.00
CA VAL A 370 -36.54 27.75 -0.61
C VAL A 370 -37.75 27.97 -1.51
N TYR A 371 -37.58 27.86 -2.83
CA TYR A 371 -38.67 28.01 -3.79
C TYR A 371 -39.79 26.97 -3.59
N HIS A 372 -39.43 25.71 -3.39
CA HIS A 372 -40.38 24.64 -3.13
C HIS A 372 -41.09 24.82 -1.78
N ALA A 373 -40.37 25.23 -0.74
CA ALA A 373 -40.96 25.54 0.56
C ALA A 373 -41.98 26.69 0.49
N GLU A 374 -41.65 27.79 -0.22
CA GLU A 374 -42.58 28.90 -0.44
C GLU A 374 -43.83 28.46 -1.21
N ARG A 375 -43.67 27.64 -2.26
CA ARG A 375 -44.81 27.10 -3.01
C ARG A 375 -45.71 26.19 -2.18
N ILE A 376 -45.13 25.36 -1.32
CA ILE A 376 -45.90 24.48 -0.42
C ILE A 376 -46.73 25.36 0.53
N ALA A 377 -46.12 26.37 1.17
CA ALA A 377 -46.82 27.28 2.07
C ALA A 377 -47.96 28.06 1.37
N GLU A 378 -47.72 28.52 0.14
CA GLU A 378 -48.76 29.21 -0.65
C GLU A 378 -49.94 28.27 -0.99
N MET A 379 -49.66 27.02 -1.34
CA MET A 379 -50.68 26.01 -1.61
C MET A 379 -51.46 25.66 -0.34
N GLU A 380 -50.79 25.49 0.80
CA GLU A 380 -51.43 25.28 2.10
C GLU A 380 -52.37 26.42 2.47
N ALA A 381 -51.95 27.68 2.27
CA ALA A 381 -52.78 28.86 2.51
C ALA A 381 -54.04 28.85 1.62
N LYS A 382 -53.88 28.59 0.31
CA LYS A 382 -55.02 28.46 -0.62
C LYS A 382 -55.95 27.31 -0.24
N PHE A 383 -55.42 26.18 0.21
CA PHE A 383 -56.23 25.06 0.69
C PHE A 383 -57.00 25.44 1.96
N GLN A 384 -56.38 26.14 2.91
CA GLN A 384 -57.06 26.62 4.12
C GLN A 384 -58.15 27.64 3.81
N GLU A 385 -57.91 28.58 2.89
CA GLU A 385 -58.94 29.53 2.42
C GLU A 385 -60.09 28.81 1.71
N ALA A 386 -59.80 27.85 0.82
CA ALA A 386 -60.82 27.06 0.14
C ALA A 386 -61.65 26.22 1.12
N LEU A 387 -61.03 25.70 2.20
CA LEU A 387 -61.73 25.01 3.27
C LEU A 387 -62.63 25.96 4.07
N LYS A 388 -62.19 27.18 4.39
CA LYS A 388 -63.03 28.21 5.03
C LYS A 388 -64.21 28.60 4.16
N LEU A 389 -63.96 28.87 2.88
CA LEU A 389 -64.97 29.32 1.92
C LEU A 389 -65.98 28.20 1.61
N LYS A 390 -65.55 26.93 1.57
CA LYS A 390 -66.47 25.78 1.55
C LYS A 390 -67.27 25.67 2.85
N LYS A 391 -66.66 25.82 4.03
CA LYS A 391 -67.38 25.81 5.31
C LYS A 391 -68.45 26.91 5.39
N GLU A 392 -68.16 28.12 4.90
CA GLU A 392 -69.15 29.22 4.83
C GLU A 392 -70.25 28.95 3.79
N LYS A 393 -69.88 28.44 2.61
CA LYS A 393 -70.83 28.19 1.52
C LYS A 393 -71.77 27.01 1.77
N TYR A 394 -71.35 26.02 2.55
CA TYR A 394 -72.23 24.93 3.03
C TYR A 394 -72.86 25.25 4.40
N GLY A 395 -72.42 26.31 5.08
CA GLY A 395 -72.94 26.78 6.37
C GLY A 395 -74.04 27.85 6.28
N GLY A 396 -74.17 28.56 5.15
CA GLY A 396 -75.22 29.56 4.92
C GLY A 396 -75.98 29.31 3.62
N GLY A 397 -77.21 28.80 3.71
CA GLY A 397 -78.14 28.68 2.58
C GLY A 397 -78.35 30.03 1.85
N VAL A 398 -78.63 30.13 0.55
CA VAL A 398 -79.77 29.63 -0.26
C VAL A 398 -80.17 30.82 -1.17
N GLU A 399 -80.73 30.52 -2.35
CA GLU A 399 -81.56 31.41 -3.21
C GLU A 399 -80.95 32.33 -4.31
N ASN A 400 -80.70 31.71 -5.48
CA ASN A 400 -81.56 31.79 -6.68
C ASN A 400 -81.73 33.06 -7.56
N ASN A 401 -80.84 34.07 -7.58
CA ASN A 401 -81.01 35.10 -8.64
C ASN A 401 -79.73 35.66 -9.29
N ARG A 402 -78.82 34.77 -9.71
CA ARG A 402 -77.58 35.17 -10.41
C ARG A 402 -77.21 34.30 -11.62
N ARG A 403 -78.14 33.53 -12.17
CA ARG A 403 -77.83 32.55 -13.24
C ARG A 403 -77.96 33.07 -14.67
N LEU A 404 -78.83 34.04 -14.96
CA LEU A 404 -79.15 34.38 -16.36
C LEU A 404 -78.31 35.51 -16.97
N ILE A 405 -77.92 36.53 -16.20
CA ILE A 405 -77.17 37.69 -16.75
C ILE A 405 -75.66 37.40 -16.83
N SER A 406 -75.16 36.51 -15.97
CA SER A 406 -73.77 36.08 -16.03
C SER A 406 -73.48 35.12 -17.18
N SER A 407 -74.41 34.25 -17.61
CA SER A 407 -74.04 33.22 -18.61
C SER A 407 -73.66 33.81 -19.96
N LEU A 408 -74.45 34.73 -20.54
CA LEU A 408 -74.22 35.21 -21.91
C LEU A 408 -72.94 36.04 -22.09
N ILE A 409 -72.60 36.89 -21.10
CA ILE A 409 -71.37 37.70 -21.15
C ILE A 409 -70.16 36.83 -20.82
N LEU A 410 -70.31 35.83 -19.93
CA LEU A 410 -69.26 34.83 -19.70
C LEU A 410 -69.04 33.97 -20.93
N ASP A 411 -70.09 33.50 -21.61
CA ASP A 411 -69.98 32.58 -22.75
C ASP A 411 -69.21 33.23 -23.92
N HIS A 412 -69.49 34.50 -24.25
CA HIS A 412 -68.76 35.19 -25.32
C HIS A 412 -67.30 35.46 -24.95
N ARG A 413 -67.03 35.83 -23.69
CA ARG A 413 -65.66 36.05 -23.20
C ARG A 413 -64.87 34.75 -23.02
N ILE A 414 -65.57 33.64 -22.71
CA ILE A 414 -65.01 32.28 -22.65
C ILE A 414 -64.60 31.84 -24.05
N GLU A 415 -65.37 32.18 -25.10
CA GLU A 415 -65.04 31.80 -26.48
C GLU A 415 -63.80 32.55 -27.01
N GLU A 416 -63.68 33.86 -26.77
CA GLU A 416 -62.45 34.62 -27.10
C GLU A 416 -61.22 34.09 -26.35
N LEU A 417 -61.37 33.81 -25.04
CA LEU A 417 -60.28 33.27 -24.24
C LEU A 417 -59.89 31.85 -24.67
N LYS A 418 -60.84 31.03 -25.16
CA LYS A 418 -60.54 29.70 -25.70
C LYS A 418 -59.67 29.77 -26.97
N GLU A 419 -59.91 30.75 -27.84
CA GLU A 419 -59.09 30.94 -29.06
C GLU A 419 -57.64 31.35 -28.74
N GLU A 420 -57.42 32.20 -27.73
CA GLU A 420 -56.07 32.57 -27.28
C GLU A 420 -55.39 31.51 -26.40
N VAL A 421 -56.16 30.73 -25.64
CA VAL A 421 -55.64 29.66 -24.77
C VAL A 421 -55.28 28.40 -25.56
N GLY A 422 -55.91 28.13 -26.71
CA GLY A 422 -55.61 26.97 -27.57
C GLY A 422 -54.11 26.76 -27.85
N PRO A 423 -53.42 27.68 -28.54
CA PRO A 423 -52.00 27.52 -28.87
C PRO A 423 -51.09 27.50 -27.64
N ARG A 424 -51.40 28.30 -26.60
CA ARG A 424 -50.67 28.25 -25.32
C ARG A 424 -50.90 26.96 -24.54
N SER A 425 -52.07 26.32 -24.69
CA SER A 425 -52.38 25.05 -24.04
C SER A 425 -51.62 23.89 -24.66
N GLU A 426 -51.33 23.95 -25.96
CA GLU A 426 -50.48 22.97 -26.65
C GLU A 426 -49.02 23.12 -26.23
N GLU A 427 -48.49 24.36 -26.17
CA GLU A 427 -47.13 24.61 -25.66
C GLU A 427 -46.98 24.18 -24.18
N ILE A 428 -47.97 24.47 -23.34
CA ILE A 428 -48.00 24.02 -21.95
C ILE A 428 -48.12 22.49 -21.87
N ALA A 429 -48.83 21.84 -22.80
CA ALA A 429 -48.94 20.38 -22.84
C ALA A 429 -47.61 19.73 -23.26
N GLU A 430 -46.88 20.30 -24.21
CA GLU A 430 -45.54 19.84 -24.59
C GLU A 430 -44.53 20.00 -23.45
N VAL A 431 -44.50 21.15 -22.79
CA VAL A 431 -43.62 21.37 -21.64
C VAL A 431 -44.00 20.46 -20.47
N ARG A 432 -45.30 20.24 -20.22
CA ARG A 432 -45.76 19.27 -19.21
C ARG A 432 -45.34 17.84 -19.54
N LYS A 433 -45.36 17.47 -20.81
CA LYS A 433 -44.89 16.15 -21.27
C LYS A 433 -43.39 16.02 -21.05
N GLN A 434 -42.59 17.04 -21.39
CA GLN A 434 -41.14 17.04 -21.12
C GLN A 434 -40.83 16.97 -19.62
N ILE A 435 -41.59 17.68 -18.78
CA ILE A 435 -41.44 17.59 -17.32
C ILE A 435 -41.79 16.17 -16.85
N SER A 436 -42.88 15.58 -17.34
CA SER A 436 -43.28 14.21 -17.01
C SER A 436 -42.25 13.17 -17.44
N ASP A 437 -41.63 13.33 -18.62
CA ASP A 437 -40.60 12.42 -19.12
C ASP A 437 -39.31 12.55 -18.28
N MET A 438 -38.95 13.78 -17.90
CA MET A 438 -37.77 14.04 -17.05
C MET A 438 -37.99 13.63 -15.60
N ASP A 439 -39.20 13.78 -15.06
CA ASP A 439 -39.58 13.26 -13.73
C ASP A 439 -39.50 11.73 -13.72
N HIS A 440 -39.94 11.06 -14.78
CA HIS A 440 -39.82 9.61 -14.93
C HIS A 440 -38.35 9.16 -15.02
N GLU A 441 -37.50 9.85 -15.78
CA GLU A 441 -36.06 9.55 -15.82
C GLU A 441 -35.40 9.77 -14.45
N MET A 442 -35.78 10.84 -13.73
CA MET A 442 -35.29 11.09 -12.38
C MET A 442 -35.73 10.02 -11.37
N GLU A 443 -36.97 9.53 -11.47
CA GLU A 443 -37.47 8.40 -10.67
C GLU A 443 -36.72 7.10 -10.98
N GLU A 444 -36.45 6.81 -12.26
CA GLU A 444 -35.63 5.67 -12.65
C GLU A 444 -34.20 5.76 -12.11
N GLN A 445 -33.57 6.93 -12.19
CA GLN A 445 -32.23 7.13 -11.63
C GLN A 445 -32.23 7.03 -10.10
N HIS A 446 -33.25 7.57 -9.42
CA HIS A 446 -33.40 7.37 -7.98
C HIS A 446 -33.59 5.90 -7.61
N LYS A 447 -34.37 5.15 -8.39
CA LYS A 447 -34.54 3.70 -8.18
C LYS A 447 -33.23 2.94 -8.40
N GLN A 448 -32.46 3.28 -9.43
CA GLN A 448 -31.12 2.72 -9.65
C GLN A 448 -30.15 3.07 -8.52
N SER A 449 -30.16 4.32 -8.05
CA SER A 449 -29.31 4.76 -6.93
C SER A 449 -29.68 4.09 -5.61
N LYS A 450 -30.99 3.84 -5.38
CA LYS A 450 -31.47 3.11 -4.20
C LYS A 450 -31.01 1.65 -4.24
N ASN A 451 -31.17 0.98 -5.38
CA ASN A 451 -30.70 -0.40 -5.56
C ASN A 451 -29.17 -0.52 -5.36
N LEU A 452 -28.39 0.45 -5.86
CA LEU A 452 -26.94 0.48 -5.64
C LEU A 452 -26.58 0.71 -4.17
N MET A 453 -27.35 1.50 -3.42
CA MET A 453 -27.15 1.66 -1.98
C MET A 453 -27.44 0.37 -1.22
N GLU A 454 -28.54 -0.32 -1.55
CA GLU A 454 -28.87 -1.63 -0.97
C GLU A 454 -27.77 -2.67 -1.27
N ASP A 455 -27.25 -2.71 -2.50
CA ASP A 455 -26.13 -3.58 -2.87
C ASP A 455 -24.85 -3.26 -2.08
N ILE A 456 -24.52 -1.98 -1.91
CA ILE A 456 -23.38 -1.55 -1.09
C ILE A 456 -23.56 -1.99 0.36
N GLU A 457 -24.76 -1.89 0.91
CA GLU A 457 -25.06 -2.27 2.29
C GLU A 457 -24.95 -3.79 2.49
N VAL A 458 -25.50 -4.59 1.56
CA VAL A 458 -25.33 -6.06 1.55
C VAL A 458 -23.85 -6.44 1.46
N MET A 459 -23.08 -5.78 0.61
CA MET A 459 -21.64 -6.06 0.46
C MET A 459 -20.85 -5.67 1.72
N ARG A 460 -21.21 -4.56 2.38
CA ARG A 460 -20.65 -4.18 3.68
C ARG A 460 -21.01 -5.18 4.77
N GLY A 461 -22.22 -5.74 4.74
CA GLY A 461 -22.65 -6.84 5.63
C GLY A 461 -21.75 -8.07 5.46
N LYS A 462 -21.59 -8.55 4.23
CA LYS A 462 -20.70 -9.68 3.90
C LYS A 462 -19.24 -9.43 4.28
N GLN A 463 -18.76 -8.20 4.11
CA GLN A 463 -17.41 -7.83 4.53
C GLN A 463 -17.24 -7.92 6.06
N LYS A 464 -18.22 -7.45 6.84
CA LYS A 464 -18.19 -7.56 8.31
C LYS A 464 -18.25 -9.02 8.76
N GLU A 465 -19.02 -9.86 8.09
CA GLU A 465 -19.15 -11.28 8.41
C GLU A 465 -17.85 -12.05 8.12
N LEU A 466 -17.25 -11.84 6.94
CA LEU A 466 -15.92 -12.38 6.62
C LEU A 466 -14.84 -11.90 7.61
N GLN A 467 -14.91 -10.65 8.06
CA GLN A 467 -14.00 -10.15 9.09
C GLN A 467 -14.18 -10.88 10.43
N ARG A 468 -15.43 -11.17 10.84
CA ARG A 468 -15.70 -11.97 12.05
C ARG A 468 -15.20 -13.41 11.91
N GLU A 469 -15.42 -14.05 10.77
CA GLU A 469 -14.91 -15.40 10.50
C GLU A 469 -13.39 -15.45 10.58
N VAL A 470 -12.68 -14.47 9.99
CA VAL A 470 -11.22 -14.39 10.07
C VAL A 470 -10.73 -14.22 11.52
N VAL A 471 -11.44 -13.45 12.35
CA VAL A 471 -11.13 -13.32 13.77
C VAL A 471 -11.35 -14.64 14.51
N ASP A 472 -12.44 -15.35 14.23
CA ASP A 472 -12.74 -16.64 14.86
C ASP A 472 -11.72 -17.72 14.44
N TYR A 473 -11.33 -17.78 13.17
CA TYR A 473 -10.24 -18.66 12.71
C TYR A 473 -8.91 -18.36 13.38
N ARG A 474 -8.57 -17.08 13.57
CA ARG A 474 -7.35 -16.68 14.30
C ARG A 474 -7.41 -17.09 15.77
N GLN A 475 -8.58 -16.97 16.41
CA GLN A 475 -8.77 -17.38 17.79
C GLN A 475 -8.64 -18.91 17.94
N ARG A 476 -9.28 -19.69 17.05
CA ARG A 476 -9.13 -21.16 16.99
C ARG A 476 -7.69 -21.58 16.76
N LEU A 477 -6.96 -20.91 15.86
CA LEU A 477 -5.53 -21.15 15.65
C LEU A 477 -4.71 -20.84 16.92
N SER A 478 -5.09 -19.79 17.66
CA SER A 478 -4.43 -19.45 18.92
C SER A 478 -4.69 -20.50 20.01
N ASP A 479 -5.92 -21.01 20.12
CA ASP A 479 -6.29 -22.03 21.10
C ASP A 479 -5.65 -23.38 20.77
N LEU A 480 -5.63 -23.78 19.49
CA LEU A 480 -4.90 -24.97 19.04
C LEU A 480 -3.39 -24.85 19.32
N ARG A 481 -2.80 -23.66 19.12
CA ARG A 481 -1.40 -23.40 19.50
C ARG A 481 -1.19 -23.51 21.01
N ARG A 482 -2.13 -23.03 21.83
CA ARG A 482 -2.06 -23.17 23.30
C ARG A 482 -2.10 -24.63 23.74
N VAL A 483 -3.01 -25.43 23.19
CA VAL A 483 -3.10 -26.87 23.48
C VAL A 483 -1.85 -27.61 23.00
N SER A 484 -1.34 -27.28 21.81
CA SER A 484 -0.09 -27.85 21.28
C SER A 484 1.12 -27.52 22.17
N ASN A 485 1.22 -26.27 22.63
CA ASN A 485 2.27 -25.84 23.55
C ASN A 485 2.15 -26.52 24.92
N ALA A 486 0.94 -26.65 25.46
CA ALA A 486 0.68 -27.34 26.73
C ALA A 486 1.00 -28.85 26.66
N PHE A 487 0.62 -29.51 25.56
CA PHE A 487 0.99 -30.91 25.30
C PHE A 487 2.51 -31.07 25.31
N LYS A 488 3.20 -30.13 24.68
CA LYS A 488 4.65 -30.20 24.60
C LYS A 488 5.36 -29.91 25.91
N THR A 489 4.87 -28.97 26.72
CA THR A 489 5.42 -28.75 28.07
C THR A 489 5.24 -29.98 28.95
N ASP A 490 4.07 -30.62 28.86
CA ASP A 490 3.84 -31.88 29.58
C ASP A 490 4.79 -32.97 29.05
N LEU A 491 5.08 -33.01 27.74
CA LEU A 491 5.97 -33.99 27.12
C LEU A 491 7.39 -33.81 27.61
N TYR A 492 7.83 -32.56 27.73
CA TYR A 492 9.11 -32.22 28.34
C TYR A 492 9.20 -32.70 29.80
N HIS A 493 8.16 -32.47 30.62
CA HIS A 493 8.14 -32.98 32.00
C HIS A 493 8.19 -34.52 32.08
N THR A 494 7.52 -35.23 31.17
CA THR A 494 7.64 -36.71 31.12
C THR A 494 9.05 -37.16 30.72
N THR A 495 9.69 -36.48 29.77
CA THR A 495 11.06 -36.82 29.33
C THR A 495 12.13 -36.57 30.39
N GLN A 496 11.87 -35.70 31.39
CA GLN A 496 12.78 -35.52 32.52
C GLN A 496 12.86 -36.75 33.43
N HIS A 497 11.87 -37.65 33.37
CA HIS A 497 11.84 -38.87 34.17
C HIS A 497 12.44 -40.10 33.44
N ILE A 498 13.15 -39.92 32.32
CA ILE A 498 13.72 -41.02 31.51
C ILE A 498 14.63 -41.97 32.32
N LEU A 499 15.29 -41.47 33.36
CA LEU A 499 16.17 -42.27 34.22
C LEU A 499 15.43 -43.12 35.27
N ASP A 500 14.16 -42.84 35.56
CA ASP A 500 13.32 -43.53 36.55
C ASP A 500 12.12 -44.21 35.86
N PRO A 501 12.18 -45.52 35.53
CA PRO A 501 11.17 -46.18 34.70
C PRO A 501 9.76 -46.25 35.32
N GLU A 502 9.62 -46.27 36.65
CA GLU A 502 8.31 -46.26 37.31
C GLU A 502 7.62 -44.89 37.23
N LYS A 503 8.37 -43.80 37.47
CA LYS A 503 7.85 -42.42 37.38
C LYS A 503 7.59 -41.99 35.93
N LEU A 504 8.40 -42.49 34.99
CA LEU A 504 8.16 -42.30 33.55
C LEU A 504 6.82 -42.91 33.14
N LYS A 505 6.53 -44.14 33.60
CA LYS A 505 5.27 -44.82 33.31
C LYS A 505 4.06 -44.09 33.91
N GLU A 506 4.15 -43.62 35.16
CA GLU A 506 3.07 -42.85 35.79
C GLU A 506 2.81 -41.50 35.11
N SER A 507 3.86 -40.76 34.76
CA SER A 507 3.76 -39.46 34.10
C SER A 507 3.24 -39.57 32.65
N PHE A 508 3.67 -40.61 31.92
CA PHE A 508 3.15 -40.90 30.58
C PHE A 508 1.67 -41.34 30.61
N LEU A 509 1.27 -42.16 31.59
CA LEU A 509 -0.14 -42.50 31.80
C LEU A 509 -0.98 -41.29 32.18
N GLY A 510 -0.45 -40.37 33.00
CA GLY A 510 -1.12 -39.11 33.34
C GLY A 510 -1.34 -38.19 32.12
N MET A 511 -0.35 -38.10 31.24
CA MET A 511 -0.46 -37.39 29.97
C MET A 511 -1.46 -38.05 29.01
N ALA A 512 -1.36 -39.36 28.83
CA ALA A 512 -2.29 -40.11 28.00
C ALA A 512 -3.74 -39.90 28.48
N ARG A 513 -3.99 -39.91 29.79
CA ARG A 513 -5.33 -39.60 30.34
C ARG A 513 -5.78 -38.16 30.03
N LYS A 514 -4.86 -37.19 30.12
CA LYS A 514 -5.16 -35.76 29.89
C LYS A 514 -5.49 -35.43 28.41
N TYR A 515 -4.84 -36.10 27.46
CA TYR A 515 -4.97 -35.78 26.03
C TYR A 515 -5.73 -36.85 25.21
N ILE A 516 -5.91 -38.06 25.75
CA ILE A 516 -6.59 -39.18 25.07
C ILE A 516 -7.92 -39.54 25.75
N GLU A 517 -8.09 -39.37 27.08
CA GLU A 517 -9.29 -39.85 27.82
C GLU A 517 -10.28 -38.76 28.30
N LEU A 518 -10.30 -37.54 27.75
CA LEU A 518 -11.43 -36.61 27.96
C LEU A 518 -12.05 -36.15 26.63
N PRO A 519 -13.38 -35.88 26.62
CA PRO A 519 -14.29 -36.03 25.49
C PRO A 519 -14.24 -34.82 24.54
N PRO A 520 -14.87 -34.90 23.36
CA PRO A 520 -15.00 -33.74 22.47
C PRO A 520 -15.72 -32.59 23.18
N ALA A 521 -15.24 -31.39 22.87
CA ALA A 521 -15.64 -30.04 23.30
C ALA A 521 -17.00 -29.89 24.01
N LYS A 522 -17.00 -29.16 25.13
CA LYS A 522 -18.17 -28.37 25.55
C LYS A 522 -18.55 -27.45 24.39
N GLU A 523 -19.78 -27.58 23.93
CA GLU A 523 -20.45 -26.58 23.10
C GLU A 523 -20.37 -25.19 23.76
N PRO A 524 -20.39 -24.10 23.00
CA PRO A 524 -20.40 -22.75 23.55
C PRO A 524 -21.62 -22.59 24.45
N VAL A 525 -21.38 -22.16 25.69
CA VAL A 525 -22.42 -21.70 26.60
C VAL A 525 -23.08 -20.49 25.94
N GLU A 526 -24.31 -20.67 25.45
CA GLU A 526 -25.26 -19.57 25.33
C GLU A 526 -25.31 -18.87 26.69
N LYS A 527 -24.86 -17.61 26.72
CA LYS A 527 -25.18 -16.75 27.86
C LYS A 527 -26.67 -16.48 27.78
N GLU A 528 -27.43 -17.26 28.56
CA GLU A 528 -28.77 -16.90 28.98
C GLU A 528 -28.77 -15.46 29.49
N LYS A 529 -29.67 -14.68 28.92
CA LYS A 529 -30.15 -13.42 29.48
C LYS A 529 -30.79 -13.72 30.84
N GLY A 530 -30.06 -13.47 31.92
CA GLY A 530 -30.66 -13.23 33.23
C GLY A 530 -30.88 -11.74 33.38
N GLY A 531 -32.14 -11.32 33.26
CA GLY A 531 -32.56 -10.02 33.78
C GLY A 531 -32.54 -10.04 35.30
N ASP A 532 -32.12 -8.93 35.89
CA ASP A 532 -32.79 -8.35 37.05
C ASP A 532 -32.60 -6.84 37.00
N GLU A 533 -33.68 -6.18 37.40
CA GLU A 533 -34.06 -4.79 37.25
C GLU A 533 -33.14 -3.82 38.02
N GLU A 534 -32.86 -2.65 37.43
CA GLU A 534 -33.09 -1.34 38.05
C GLU A 534 -33.05 -0.25 36.97
N GLY A 535 -34.05 0.62 36.96
CA GLY A 535 -34.51 1.34 35.78
C GLY A 535 -33.84 2.68 35.45
N SER A 536 -34.16 3.18 34.25
CA SER A 536 -34.72 4.52 34.01
C SER A 536 -34.82 4.82 32.51
N GLY A 537 -35.97 5.34 32.09
CA GLY A 537 -36.05 6.40 31.09
C GLY A 537 -36.24 6.03 29.62
N ASP A 538 -37.48 6.22 29.18
CA ASP A 538 -37.87 6.86 27.92
C ASP A 538 -38.04 5.99 26.66
N GLN A 539 -39.30 5.54 26.52
CA GLN A 539 -40.23 5.78 25.39
C GLN A 539 -39.64 5.97 23.99
N GLU A 540 -40.04 5.11 23.05
CA GLU A 540 -40.91 5.48 21.92
C GLU A 540 -41.35 4.21 21.15
N GLU A 541 -42.62 4.21 20.74
CA GLU A 541 -43.34 3.17 20.00
C GLU A 541 -43.02 3.25 18.49
N GLU A 542 -43.12 2.14 17.75
CA GLU A 542 -43.98 1.98 16.56
C GLU A 542 -43.67 0.68 15.79
N ASP A 543 -44.75 -0.09 15.58
CA ASP A 543 -45.20 -0.83 14.40
C ASP A 543 -44.33 -1.91 13.74
N THR A 544 -44.73 -3.16 13.95
CA THR A 544 -44.48 -4.29 13.05
C THR A 544 -45.78 -4.73 12.41
N GLU A 545 -45.89 -4.53 11.10
CA GLU A 545 -46.88 -5.15 10.23
C GLU A 545 -46.50 -6.62 9.94
N GLU A 546 -47.57 -7.39 9.74
CA GLU A 546 -47.64 -8.82 9.48
C GLU A 546 -47.09 -9.18 8.09
N GLU A 547 -46.29 -10.24 7.98
CA GLU A 547 -46.19 -11.01 6.72
C GLU A 547 -46.32 -12.51 7.01
N GLU A 548 -47.24 -13.11 6.26
CA GLU A 548 -47.70 -14.49 6.34
C GLU A 548 -46.72 -15.52 5.73
N GLU A 549 -46.99 -16.76 6.15
CA GLU A 549 -46.39 -18.06 5.83
C GLU A 549 -46.13 -18.36 4.33
N SER A 550 -45.12 -19.18 4.03
CA SER A 550 -45.34 -20.59 3.60
C SER A 550 -44.08 -21.34 3.15
N GLU A 551 -44.02 -22.59 3.63
CA GLU A 551 -43.55 -23.83 2.98
C GLU A 551 -42.05 -24.18 2.94
N ASP A 552 -41.69 -25.02 3.93
CA ASP A 552 -41.19 -26.39 3.78
C ASP A 552 -39.99 -26.69 2.88
N GLU A 553 -38.87 -27.06 3.51
CA GLU A 553 -38.13 -28.29 3.13
C GLU A 553 -37.34 -28.83 4.33
N GLU A 554 -37.98 -29.74 5.06
CA GLU A 554 -37.36 -30.56 6.10
C GLU A 554 -36.60 -31.72 5.43
N VAL A 555 -35.26 -31.69 5.42
CA VAL A 555 -34.44 -32.87 5.10
C VAL A 555 -33.47 -33.15 6.24
N ALA A 556 -33.79 -34.25 6.92
CA ALA A 556 -33.11 -34.87 8.04
C ALA A 556 -31.56 -34.84 7.99
N MET A 557 -30.94 -34.22 9.00
CA MET A 557 -29.53 -34.48 9.34
C MET A 557 -29.40 -35.85 10.01
N GLU A 558 -29.12 -36.87 9.21
CA GLU A 558 -28.74 -38.20 9.68
C GLU A 558 -27.27 -38.19 10.16
N LYS A 559 -27.06 -38.30 11.48
CA LYS A 559 -25.74 -38.46 12.11
C LYS A 559 -25.04 -39.74 11.63
N ARG A 560 -23.90 -39.65 10.93
CA ARG A 560 -23.02 -40.80 10.63
C ARG A 560 -21.51 -40.46 10.62
N PRO A 561 -20.61 -41.44 10.87
CA PRO A 561 -19.38 -41.25 11.63
C PRO A 561 -18.16 -40.86 10.78
N HIS A 562 -17.27 -40.04 11.35
CA HIS A 562 -16.02 -39.63 10.74
C HIS A 562 -15.02 -40.81 10.64
N THR A 563 -14.97 -41.45 9.48
CA THR A 563 -13.84 -42.29 9.06
C THR A 563 -13.06 -41.56 7.96
N LYS A 564 -11.73 -41.73 7.92
CA LYS A 564 -10.76 -41.02 7.04
C LYS A 564 -11.11 -40.97 5.54
N LYS A 565 -12.08 -41.75 5.06
CA LYS A 565 -12.60 -41.68 3.68
C LYS A 565 -13.49 -40.43 3.45
N GLY A 566 -14.17 -39.91 4.48
CA GLY A 566 -15.06 -38.75 4.38
C GLY A 566 -14.34 -37.43 4.10
N ILE A 567 -13.14 -37.25 4.68
CA ILE A 567 -12.33 -36.03 4.50
C ILE A 567 -11.85 -35.92 3.04
N HIS A 568 -11.49 -37.05 2.40
CA HIS A 568 -11.06 -37.04 1.01
C HIS A 568 -12.21 -36.72 0.05
N THR A 569 -13.40 -37.29 0.29
CA THR A 569 -14.60 -37.01 -0.51
C THR A 569 -15.09 -35.58 -0.31
N GLU A 570 -15.01 -35.04 0.90
CA GLU A 570 -15.39 -33.66 1.20
C GLU A 570 -14.40 -32.66 0.59
N HIS A 571 -13.10 -32.93 0.64
CA HIS A 571 -12.09 -32.14 -0.04
C HIS A 571 -12.23 -32.19 -1.57
N GLN A 572 -12.67 -33.32 -2.14
CA GLN A 572 -12.98 -33.41 -3.57
C GLN A 572 -14.24 -32.61 -3.94
N CYS A 573 -15.30 -32.66 -3.12
CA CYS A 573 -16.50 -31.84 -3.32
C CYS A 573 -16.19 -30.33 -3.18
N GLN A 574 -15.38 -29.94 -2.21
CA GLN A 574 -14.94 -28.54 -2.04
C GLN A 574 -14.07 -28.08 -3.22
N LYS A 575 -13.18 -28.95 -3.73
CA LYS A 575 -12.38 -28.65 -4.94
C LYS A 575 -13.28 -28.46 -6.16
N ALA A 576 -14.27 -29.33 -6.37
CA ALA A 576 -15.21 -29.21 -7.48
C ALA A 576 -16.08 -27.93 -7.38
N ALA A 577 -16.51 -27.55 -6.17
CA ALA A 577 -17.25 -26.31 -5.94
C ALA A 577 -16.39 -25.06 -6.22
N LEU A 578 -15.10 -25.08 -5.84
CA LEU A 578 -14.16 -24.02 -6.16
C LEU A 578 -13.87 -23.93 -7.66
N GLU A 579 -13.66 -25.06 -8.33
CA GLU A 579 -13.47 -25.11 -9.80
C GLU A 579 -14.70 -24.58 -10.55
N ALA A 580 -15.92 -24.92 -10.10
CA ALA A 580 -17.15 -24.37 -10.66
C ALA A 580 -17.26 -22.86 -10.46
N ARG A 581 -16.88 -22.35 -9.28
CA ARG A 581 -16.89 -20.91 -8.97
C ARG A 581 -15.85 -20.14 -9.79
N VAL A 582 -14.66 -20.71 -9.98
CA VAL A 582 -13.61 -20.14 -10.85
C VAL A 582 -14.08 -20.10 -12.31
N ASN A 583 -14.73 -21.16 -12.80
CA ASN A 583 -15.27 -21.17 -14.16
C ASN A 583 -16.39 -20.15 -14.36
N ASN A 584 -17.28 -19.98 -13.38
CA ASN A 584 -18.31 -18.94 -13.42
C ASN A 584 -17.69 -17.53 -13.41
N MET A 585 -16.65 -17.33 -12.61
CA MET A 585 -15.94 -16.05 -12.56
C MET A 585 -15.20 -15.76 -13.86
N LYS A 586 -14.61 -16.78 -14.49
CA LYS A 586 -13.96 -16.70 -15.80
C LYS A 586 -14.96 -16.33 -16.90
N MET A 587 -16.14 -16.96 -16.92
CA MET A 587 -17.21 -16.59 -17.86
C MET A 587 -17.70 -15.15 -17.63
N LYS A 588 -17.85 -14.72 -16.37
CA LYS A 588 -18.27 -13.35 -16.05
C LYS A 588 -17.23 -12.32 -16.51
N LEU A 589 -15.95 -12.58 -16.27
CA LEU A 589 -14.86 -11.73 -16.76
C LEU A 589 -14.80 -11.69 -18.29
N GLN A 590 -15.05 -12.81 -18.97
CA GLN A 590 -15.08 -12.85 -20.43
C GLN A 590 -16.26 -12.05 -20.99
N LYS A 591 -17.45 -12.15 -20.37
CA LYS A 591 -18.63 -11.37 -20.74
C LYS A 591 -18.43 -9.87 -20.51
N ASP A 592 -17.80 -9.49 -19.40
CA ASP A 592 -17.48 -8.08 -19.11
C ASP A 592 -16.41 -7.54 -20.07
N ALA A 593 -15.42 -8.34 -20.45
CA ALA A 593 -14.42 -7.98 -21.45
C ALA A 593 -15.05 -7.78 -22.84
N GLU A 594 -15.99 -8.65 -23.24
CA GLU A 594 -16.74 -8.52 -24.49
C GLU A 594 -17.65 -7.29 -24.49
N ALA A 595 -18.32 -6.99 -23.37
CA ALA A 595 -19.12 -5.77 -23.21
C ALA A 595 -18.25 -4.51 -23.36
N ARG A 596 -17.11 -4.44 -22.64
CA ARG A 596 -16.15 -3.33 -22.77
C ARG A 596 -15.60 -3.19 -24.19
N ARG A 597 -15.37 -4.30 -24.90
CA ARG A 597 -14.91 -4.27 -26.29
C ARG A 597 -15.98 -3.68 -27.23
N LYS A 598 -17.25 -4.03 -27.00
CA LYS A 598 -18.39 -3.48 -27.76
C LYS A 598 -18.56 -1.98 -27.50
N ASP A 599 -18.47 -1.55 -26.25
CA ASP A 599 -18.56 -0.12 -25.89
C ASP A 599 -17.39 0.69 -26.46
N ASN A 600 -16.16 0.17 -26.37
CA ASN A 600 -15.01 0.82 -27.01
C ASN A 600 -15.17 0.93 -28.53
N SER A 601 -15.74 -0.09 -29.19
CA SER A 601 -16.02 -0.02 -30.63
C SER A 601 -17.09 1.02 -30.98
N ARG A 602 -18.11 1.21 -30.11
CA ARG A 602 -19.14 2.23 -30.28
C ARG A 602 -18.55 3.64 -30.13
N ILE A 603 -17.77 3.86 -29.07
CA ILE A 603 -17.09 5.14 -28.80
C ILE A 603 -16.11 5.47 -29.94
N MET A 604 -15.37 4.49 -30.46
CA MET A 604 -14.50 4.70 -31.62
C MET A 604 -15.28 5.11 -32.89
N ALA A 605 -16.46 4.52 -33.12
CA ALA A 605 -17.30 4.91 -34.26
C ALA A 605 -17.88 6.33 -34.09
N GLU A 606 -18.35 6.69 -32.89
CA GLU A 606 -18.81 8.04 -32.56
C GLU A 606 -17.68 9.07 -32.71
N ASN A 607 -16.49 8.77 -32.20
CA ASN A 607 -15.32 9.63 -32.34
C ASN A 607 -14.90 9.82 -33.81
N MET A 608 -15.04 8.79 -34.65
CA MET A 608 -14.80 8.92 -36.09
C MET A 608 -15.85 9.82 -36.76
N GLY A 609 -17.12 9.72 -36.36
CA GLY A 609 -18.18 10.63 -36.83
C GLY A 609 -17.91 12.09 -36.45
N LEU A 610 -17.57 12.34 -35.20
CA LEU A 610 -17.22 13.68 -34.71
C LEU A 610 -15.98 14.25 -35.43
N LEU A 611 -14.97 13.41 -35.71
CA LEU A 611 -13.80 13.83 -36.50
C LEU A 611 -14.19 14.26 -37.93
N THR A 612 -15.15 13.57 -38.55
CA THR A 612 -15.66 13.98 -39.87
C THR A 612 -16.43 15.31 -39.82
N GLU A 613 -17.31 15.50 -38.84
CA GLU A 613 -18.03 16.78 -38.65
C GLU A 613 -17.07 17.93 -38.36
N ILE A 614 -16.08 17.73 -37.48
CA ILE A 614 -15.03 18.72 -37.22
C ILE A 614 -14.25 19.03 -38.50
N GLY A 615 -14.01 18.03 -39.35
CA GLY A 615 -13.36 18.20 -40.65
C GLY A 615 -14.16 19.08 -41.60
N ASP A 616 -15.48 18.88 -41.68
CA ASP A 616 -16.36 19.65 -42.56
C ASP A 616 -16.60 21.07 -42.04
N LEU A 617 -16.79 21.24 -40.73
CA LEU A 617 -16.84 22.55 -40.07
C LEU A 617 -15.55 23.36 -40.31
N ARG A 618 -14.38 22.70 -40.32
CA ARG A 618 -13.11 23.37 -40.66
C ARG A 618 -13.05 23.85 -42.11
N LYS A 619 -13.60 23.08 -43.05
CA LYS A 619 -13.69 23.50 -44.47
C LYS A 619 -14.64 24.68 -44.64
N GLU A 620 -15.82 24.63 -44.00
CA GLU A 620 -16.77 25.75 -44.01
C GLU A 620 -16.16 27.02 -43.39
N LEU A 621 -15.44 26.87 -42.27
CA LEU A 621 -14.78 28.00 -41.62
C LEU A 621 -13.64 28.58 -42.47
N GLN A 622 -12.95 27.76 -43.27
CA GLN A 622 -11.99 28.24 -44.27
C GLN A 622 -12.69 28.97 -45.43
N ALA A 623 -13.79 28.43 -45.96
CA ALA A 623 -14.57 29.07 -47.02
C ALA A 623 -15.09 30.44 -46.57
N LEU A 624 -15.68 30.53 -45.38
CA LEU A 624 -16.15 31.80 -44.80
C LEU A 624 -15.01 32.80 -44.55
N LYS A 625 -13.81 32.33 -44.17
CA LYS A 625 -12.62 33.20 -44.03
C LYS A 625 -12.18 33.77 -45.37
N ILE A 626 -12.19 32.97 -46.44
CA ILE A 626 -11.86 33.43 -47.79
C ILE A 626 -12.88 34.47 -48.25
N GLU A 627 -14.17 34.19 -48.09
CA GLU A 627 -15.26 35.11 -48.46
C GLU A 627 -15.18 36.43 -47.68
N ARG A 628 -14.84 36.38 -46.38
CA ARG A 628 -14.59 37.58 -45.57
C ARG A 628 -13.38 38.38 -46.03
N SER A 629 -12.32 37.71 -46.49
CA SER A 629 -11.12 38.37 -47.02
C SER A 629 -11.41 39.07 -48.35
N GLU A 630 -12.20 38.44 -49.22
CA GLU A 630 -12.66 39.02 -50.50
C GLU A 630 -13.61 40.21 -50.27
N ARG A 631 -14.54 40.11 -49.32
CA ARG A 631 -15.40 41.25 -48.93
C ARG A 631 -14.61 42.41 -48.33
N LYS A 632 -13.55 42.14 -47.56
CA LYS A 632 -12.65 43.20 -47.07
C LYS A 632 -11.89 43.88 -48.22
N LEU A 633 -11.46 43.12 -49.22
CA LEU A 633 -10.80 43.62 -50.43
C LEU A 633 -11.75 44.42 -51.34
N SER A 634 -13.03 44.05 -51.41
CA SER A 634 -14.04 44.80 -52.17
C SER A 634 -14.42 46.11 -51.49
N ILE A 635 -14.51 46.13 -50.16
CA ILE A 635 -14.73 47.35 -49.37
C ILE A 635 -13.54 48.32 -49.48
N THR A 636 -12.31 47.83 -49.61
CA THR A 636 -11.13 48.69 -49.84
C THR A 636 -11.02 49.20 -51.28
N ARG A 637 -11.72 48.61 -52.25
CA ARG A 637 -11.80 49.10 -53.63
C ARG A 637 -12.89 50.16 -53.85
N GLN A 638 -13.88 50.26 -52.97
CA GLN A 638 -14.83 51.38 -52.96
C GLN A 638 -14.21 52.53 -52.14
N GLY A 639 -13.45 53.39 -52.84
CA GLY A 639 -12.81 54.56 -52.27
C GLY A 639 -13.78 55.63 -51.73
N PRO A 640 -13.26 56.64 -51.01
CA PRO A 640 -14.05 57.63 -50.30
C PRO A 640 -14.82 58.56 -51.27
N LEU A 641 -16.13 58.69 -51.03
CA LEU A 641 -17.01 59.72 -51.61
C LEU A 641 -16.49 61.11 -51.23
N LYS A 642 -15.87 61.81 -52.20
CA LYS A 642 -15.60 63.25 -52.12
C LYS A 642 -16.82 64.01 -52.63
N GLY A 643 -17.38 64.86 -51.76
CA GLY A 643 -18.06 66.07 -52.20
C GLY A 643 -19.31 66.44 -51.41
N ILE A 644 -19.15 67.03 -50.22
CA ILE A 644 -20.08 68.07 -49.71
C ILE A 644 -19.24 69.16 -49.01
N PRO A 645 -19.51 70.46 -49.24
CA PRO A 645 -18.66 71.59 -48.83
C PRO A 645 -19.12 72.18 -47.50
N THR A 646 -18.22 72.79 -46.72
CA THR A 646 -18.53 73.95 -45.85
C THR A 646 -17.28 74.40 -45.08
N CYS A 647 -16.79 75.60 -45.36
CA CYS A 647 -16.09 76.42 -44.37
C CYS A 647 -16.57 77.87 -44.51
N ILE A 648 -17.43 78.25 -43.58
CA ILE A 648 -17.92 79.61 -43.36
C ILE A 648 -16.80 80.40 -42.68
N ARG A 649 -16.36 81.48 -43.33
CA ARG A 649 -15.64 82.60 -42.69
C ARG A 649 -16.67 83.48 -42.00
N LEU A 650 -16.50 83.74 -40.70
CA LEU A 650 -17.09 84.90 -40.06
C LEU A 650 -15.98 85.73 -39.43
N SER A 651 -15.90 86.97 -39.91
CA SER A 651 -15.14 88.08 -39.39
C SER A 651 -15.93 88.77 -38.28
N SER A 652 -15.34 88.87 -37.09
CA SER A 652 -15.32 90.02 -36.17
C SER A 652 -14.73 89.58 -34.84
#